data_AF-A0AA95G856-F1
#
_entry.id   AF-A0AA95G856-F1
#
_cell.length_a   1.000
_cell.length_b   1.000
_cell.length_c   1.000
_cell.angle_alpha   90.00
_cell.angle_beta   90.00
_cell.angle_gamma   90.00
#
_symmetry.space_group_name_H-M   'P 1'
#
loop_
_entity.id
_entity.type
_entity.pdbx_description
1 polymer ?
#
loop_
_entity_poly.entity_id
_entity_poly.type
_entity_poly.pdbx_seq_one_letter_code
_entity_poly.pdbx_strand_id
1 'polypeptide(L)'
;MSNNKENLKILWIDDENDLLEIGKEIIIKAGYIPIFTSDVNEGLELFKNNIEDLVLVLCDYMMPGLNGFELRKKTLEFDDKIPFGIISAYVSKQMALEALNLKICGFYEKPFQFEKMLEIVKKNSKDRSQNILENRAIEATFFEEAISIIDEVEEKLILLEDDRNNGELINSIARELHTLKGSSGCLTSNIITKYVHKYEDIFQNVKKNNLLISDGILNTLFIGFDRIKELVGAIQKRNLHTFSLEKILNDLNYNEKENEKSDTKEEKRNNIGIKVKENISVPVVLLDELASYSGEITVIRNMVLKIIHGLEVKYVENKEIHVLSELFEEMTKINSVIQNKISEICKVPIGSIFKPLQRIIKDISKELNKNIQLMIEGDTIRVANSIAEVCSNCIIHLVRNSADHGIETPEERGKLNKQAKGTIQIKCEEDNNDFILNIQDDGRGIDQERVKLKALEKAIYTQEQINKMTEKEILEIIFAPGFSTASKVTDISGRGVGMDMVKSSVEAINGKLTIESNLNRGTKFSLKLPKPKSVTILNSLIIEISERTFAVPEESIEIILRIKNEEFIDSIFTVFNQKVLKRQNVIYPLVELDKILNLKPVNKGNTEYIEILVIRNEGYSFAIIIDNIIDSEEIVLKKIPNCFNFGGIFAGATFMGDGSVGLVLDAKKIAEFTGIKKITQNFSKESNLDINKSKQNSNMLVTKLEEKSMFAFPLEYIFRIEEIPKKNIQKSGALDVIQYREQVMPVYNMANILNLTKNLKHSEENMNVVVVKNNEQFVGFTVEEVLDIVERHEEIDAHIIDRIGILGNVQINGKTVSIIDVPNVLYKISISASLGLT
;
A
#
# COMPACT_ATOMS: atom_id res chain seq x y z
N MET A 1 31.81 1.29 -5.48
CA MET A 1 31.30 1.94 -4.27
C MET A 1 32.46 2.14 -3.31
N SER A 2 33.32 3.11 -3.62
CA SER A 2 34.42 3.56 -2.77
C SER A 2 33.85 4.46 -1.65
N ASN A 3 34.49 4.42 -0.47
CA ASN A 3 34.14 5.09 0.78
C ASN A 3 33.53 6.50 0.64
N ASN A 4 32.21 6.64 0.86
CA ASN A 4 31.54 7.95 0.96
C ASN A 4 31.30 8.42 2.41
N LYS A 5 31.74 7.65 3.42
CA LYS A 5 31.60 8.04 4.83
C LYS A 5 32.78 8.87 5.38
N GLU A 6 33.82 9.10 4.57
CA GLU A 6 35.10 9.67 5.02
C GLU A 6 35.02 11.06 5.67
N ASN A 7 33.92 11.80 5.53
CA ASN A 7 33.74 13.14 6.12
C ASN A 7 32.62 13.25 7.17
N LEU A 8 31.99 12.14 7.60
CA LEU A 8 30.94 12.16 8.63
C LEU A 8 31.53 11.93 10.02
N LYS A 9 31.04 12.66 11.02
CA LYS A 9 31.67 12.74 12.35
C LYS A 9 30.79 12.18 13.45
N ILE A 10 31.39 11.56 14.46
CA ILE A 10 30.73 11.14 15.70
C ILE A 10 31.44 11.80 16.87
N LEU A 11 30.68 12.44 17.75
CA LEU A 11 31.20 13.09 18.95
C LEU A 11 31.02 12.16 20.14
N TRP A 12 32.12 11.85 20.82
CA TRP A 12 32.13 11.08 22.06
C TRP A 12 32.69 11.94 23.20
N ILE A 13 31.90 12.10 24.27
CA ILE A 13 32.25 12.90 25.44
C ILE A 13 32.28 11.97 26.65
N ASP A 14 33.44 11.79 27.27
CA ASP A 14 33.65 10.91 28.42
C ASP A 14 34.87 11.42 29.20
N ASP A 15 34.79 11.48 30.53
CA ASP A 15 35.90 11.92 31.38
C ASP A 15 36.95 10.81 31.61
N GLU A 16 36.61 9.57 31.28
CA GLU A 16 37.54 8.42 31.30
C GLU A 16 38.34 8.32 29.99
N ASN A 17 39.62 8.70 30.01
CA ASN A 17 40.51 8.66 28.84
C ASN A 17 40.64 7.27 28.19
N ASP A 18 40.62 6.20 28.98
CA ASP A 18 40.71 4.82 28.47
C ASP A 18 39.49 4.45 27.61
N LEU A 19 38.30 4.94 27.96
CA LEU A 19 37.07 4.72 27.18
C LEU A 19 37.06 5.55 25.91
N LEU A 20 37.65 6.76 25.92
CA LEU A 20 37.81 7.57 24.71
C LEU A 20 38.70 6.87 23.67
N GLU A 21 39.78 6.22 24.06
CA GLU A 21 40.64 5.46 23.13
C GLU A 21 39.89 4.27 22.50
N ILE A 22 39.15 3.49 23.32
CA ILE A 22 38.30 2.40 22.82
C ILE A 22 37.20 2.95 21.90
N GLY A 23 36.58 4.07 22.28
CA GLY A 23 35.56 4.75 21.50
C GLY A 23 36.06 5.23 20.14
N LYS A 24 37.29 5.77 20.06
CA LYS A 24 37.93 6.15 18.79
C LYS A 24 38.03 4.95 17.84
N GLU A 25 38.52 3.81 18.32
CA GLU A 25 38.63 2.61 17.50
C GLU A 25 37.27 2.12 16.99
N ILE A 26 36.23 2.18 17.84
CA ILE A 26 34.85 1.82 17.47
C ILE A 26 34.33 2.73 16.35
N ILE A 27 34.50 4.04 16.49
CA ILE A 27 34.03 5.03 15.52
C ILE A 27 34.76 4.86 14.18
N ILE A 28 36.08 4.66 14.20
CA ILE A 28 36.89 4.42 13.00
C ILE A 28 36.45 3.14 12.30
N LYS A 29 36.24 2.02 13.04
CA LYS A 29 35.72 0.77 12.46
C LYS A 29 34.27 0.88 11.96
N ALA A 30 33.49 1.83 12.49
CA ALA A 30 32.16 2.15 11.97
C ALA A 30 32.22 2.96 10.66
N GLY A 31 33.39 3.51 10.33
CA GLY A 31 33.67 4.28 9.12
C GLY A 31 33.41 5.78 9.25
N TYR A 32 33.50 6.33 10.46
CA TYR A 32 33.28 7.76 10.74
C TYR A 32 34.54 8.40 11.34
N ILE A 33 34.62 9.73 11.30
CA ILE A 33 35.69 10.50 11.96
C ILE A 33 35.34 10.67 13.45
N PRO A 34 36.20 10.24 14.38
CA PRO A 34 35.99 10.47 15.80
C PRO A 34 36.31 11.92 16.18
N ILE A 35 35.35 12.58 16.83
CA ILE A 35 35.58 13.79 17.63
C ILE A 35 35.42 13.38 19.08
N PHE A 36 36.34 13.78 19.94
CA PHE A 36 36.31 13.41 21.34
C PHE A 36 36.77 14.57 22.22
N THR A 37 36.24 14.61 23.43
CA THR A 37 36.68 15.53 24.47
C THR A 37 36.32 14.93 25.83
N SER A 38 37.10 15.28 26.84
CA SER A 38 36.82 14.99 28.23
C SER A 38 36.11 16.14 28.95
N ASP A 39 35.91 17.28 28.28
CA ASP A 39 35.29 18.48 28.83
C ASP A 39 33.93 18.76 28.19
N VAL A 40 32.94 19.06 29.02
CA VAL A 40 31.55 19.23 28.59
C VAL A 40 31.33 20.54 27.82
N ASN A 41 32.06 21.61 28.15
CA ASN A 41 31.95 22.89 27.46
C ASN A 41 32.63 22.84 26.09
N GLU A 42 33.81 22.22 26.02
CA GLU A 42 34.47 21.92 24.76
C GLU A 42 33.58 21.01 23.89
N GLY A 43 32.89 20.03 24.50
CA GLY A 43 31.95 19.16 23.81
C GLY A 43 30.78 19.91 23.18
N LEU A 44 30.25 20.93 23.87
CA LEU A 44 29.20 21.80 23.34
C LEU A 44 29.71 22.69 22.19
N GLU A 45 30.94 23.20 22.26
CA GLU A 45 31.54 23.97 21.17
C GLU A 45 31.83 23.09 19.94
N LEU A 46 32.35 21.88 20.16
CA LEU A 46 32.58 20.89 19.12
C LEU A 46 31.27 20.45 18.47
N PHE A 47 30.20 20.30 19.25
CA PHE A 47 28.85 20.06 18.72
C PHE A 47 28.44 21.18 17.78
N LYS A 48 28.51 22.45 18.22
CA LYS A 48 28.12 23.64 17.43
C LYS A 48 28.91 23.78 16.14
N ASN A 49 30.22 23.56 16.19
CA ASN A 49 31.11 23.73 15.03
C ASN A 49 30.96 22.61 13.99
N ASN A 50 30.29 21.50 14.32
CA ASN A 50 30.21 20.30 13.47
C ASN A 50 28.78 19.81 13.21
N ILE A 51 27.73 20.59 13.52
CA ILE A 51 26.32 20.18 13.41
C ILE A 51 25.98 19.53 12.06
N GLU A 52 26.48 20.08 10.96
CA GLU A 52 26.16 19.62 9.60
C GLU A 52 26.72 18.22 9.27
N ASP A 53 27.83 17.83 9.90
CA ASP A 53 28.54 16.59 9.62
C ASP A 53 28.35 15.53 10.72
N LEU A 54 27.68 15.90 11.83
CA LEU A 54 27.52 15.06 13.01
C LEU A 54 26.38 14.06 12.85
N VAL A 55 26.68 12.77 12.99
CA VAL A 55 25.68 11.69 12.82
C VAL A 55 25.22 11.05 14.12
N LEU A 56 26.00 11.20 15.19
CA LEU A 56 25.71 10.64 16.51
C LEU A 56 26.55 11.38 17.56
N VAL A 57 25.93 11.61 18.72
CA VAL A 57 26.64 12.02 19.95
C VAL A 57 26.52 10.92 20.99
N LEU A 58 27.64 10.58 21.61
CA LEU A 58 27.71 9.70 22.77
C LEU A 58 28.29 10.49 23.92
N CYS A 59 27.65 10.41 25.07
CA CYS A 59 28.02 11.22 26.23
C CYS A 59 27.93 10.38 27.49
N ASP A 60 28.94 10.44 28.36
CA ASP A 60 28.79 9.90 29.71
C ASP A 60 27.70 10.67 30.46
N TYR A 61 26.94 9.96 31.28
CA TYR A 61 25.88 10.53 32.09
C TYR A 61 26.46 11.43 33.19
N MET A 62 27.52 10.98 33.86
CA MET A 62 28.14 11.67 34.99
C MET A 62 29.52 12.19 34.59
N MET A 63 29.64 13.49 34.43
CA MET A 63 30.92 14.16 34.17
C MET A 63 31.08 15.37 35.10
N PRO A 64 32.31 15.84 35.37
CA PRO A 64 32.53 17.05 36.15
C PRO A 64 31.85 18.27 35.48
N GLY A 65 30.95 18.93 36.20
CA GLY A 65 30.31 20.19 35.77
C GLY A 65 28.85 20.05 35.36
N LEU A 66 28.58 19.46 34.17
CA LEU A 66 27.24 19.28 33.62
C LEU A 66 27.01 17.80 33.33
N ASN A 67 25.82 17.29 33.67
CA ASN A 67 25.47 15.90 33.35
C ASN A 67 25.03 15.74 31.88
N GLY A 68 25.02 14.51 31.38
CA GLY A 68 24.66 14.22 29.98
C GLY A 68 23.25 14.71 29.57
N PHE A 69 22.30 14.80 30.51
CA PHE A 69 20.97 15.36 30.24
C PHE A 69 20.99 16.88 30.08
N GLU A 70 21.75 17.59 30.89
CA GLU A 70 21.90 19.04 30.78
C GLU A 70 22.63 19.44 29.50
N LEU A 71 23.63 18.65 29.09
CA LEU A 71 24.25 18.82 27.78
C LEU A 71 23.23 18.59 26.67
N ARG A 72 22.42 17.52 26.75
CA ARG A 72 21.37 17.28 25.76
C ARG A 72 20.37 18.43 25.69
N LYS A 73 19.91 18.97 26.82
CA LYS A 73 19.02 20.16 26.88
C LYS A 73 19.60 21.33 26.09
N LYS A 74 20.89 21.63 26.25
CA LYS A 74 21.57 22.69 25.49
C LYS A 74 21.71 22.35 24.00
N THR A 75 22.05 21.11 23.65
CA THR A 75 22.20 20.72 22.24
C THR A 75 20.86 20.69 21.48
N LEU A 76 19.75 20.38 22.16
CA LEU A 76 18.40 20.40 21.59
C LEU A 76 17.97 21.79 21.11
N GLU A 77 18.51 22.87 21.69
CA GLU A 77 18.26 24.24 21.23
C GLU A 77 18.86 24.52 19.85
N PHE A 78 19.87 23.74 19.44
CA PHE A 78 20.56 23.90 18.15
C PHE A 78 20.06 22.92 17.10
N ASP A 79 20.02 21.62 17.43
CA ASP A 79 19.54 20.58 16.51
C ASP A 79 18.96 19.39 17.28
N ASP A 80 17.66 19.13 17.08
CA ASP A 80 16.93 18.05 17.73
C ASP A 80 16.92 16.73 16.94
N LYS A 81 17.46 16.74 15.71
CA LYS A 81 17.49 15.60 14.78
C LYS A 81 18.76 14.76 14.94
N ILE A 82 19.82 15.32 15.52
CA ILE A 82 21.05 14.56 15.79
C ILE A 82 20.77 13.53 16.90
N PRO A 83 20.97 12.22 16.62
CA PRO A 83 20.86 11.17 17.63
C PRO A 83 21.82 11.40 18.78
N PHE A 84 21.34 11.28 20.01
CA PHE A 84 22.12 11.48 21.22
C PHE A 84 21.94 10.29 22.15
N GLY A 85 23.04 9.61 22.46
CA GLY A 85 23.06 8.45 23.33
C GLY A 85 23.82 8.72 24.62
N ILE A 86 23.37 8.12 25.71
CA ILE A 86 24.01 8.26 27.01
C ILE A 86 24.71 6.97 27.40
N ILE A 87 25.94 7.08 27.87
CA ILE A 87 26.71 6.00 28.45
C ILE A 87 26.60 6.14 29.98
N SER A 88 26.32 5.05 30.69
CA SER A 88 26.16 5.10 32.15
C SER A 88 26.42 3.75 32.79
N ALA A 89 26.88 3.73 34.04
CA ALA A 89 27.00 2.50 34.83
C ALA A 89 25.66 2.04 35.45
N TYR A 90 24.62 2.89 35.44
CA TYR A 90 23.32 2.57 36.05
C TYR A 90 22.17 3.35 35.41
N VAL A 91 21.07 2.67 35.06
CA VAL A 91 19.87 3.28 34.48
C VAL A 91 18.70 3.11 35.44
N SER A 92 18.19 4.21 36.00
CA SER A 92 16.98 4.21 36.83
C SER A 92 15.70 4.43 36.00
N LYS A 93 14.54 4.02 36.55
CA LYS A 93 13.22 4.27 35.94
C LYS A 93 12.96 5.78 35.73
N GLN A 94 13.45 6.62 36.62
CA GLN A 94 13.31 8.07 36.52
C GLN A 94 14.19 8.67 35.40
N MET A 95 15.42 8.17 35.25
CA MET A 95 16.31 8.55 34.14
C MET A 95 15.74 8.15 32.79
N ALA A 96 15.10 6.97 32.69
CA ALA A 96 14.45 6.53 31.45
C ALA A 96 13.31 7.47 31.02
N LEU A 97 12.51 7.98 31.96
CA LEU A 97 11.43 8.93 31.69
C LEU A 97 11.97 10.30 31.24
N GLU A 98 13.02 10.80 31.89
CA GLU A 98 13.65 12.07 31.51
C GLU A 98 14.32 11.98 30.13
N ALA A 99 14.93 10.84 29.79
CA ALA A 99 15.55 10.63 28.48
C ALA A 99 14.57 10.62 27.30
N LEU A 100 13.35 10.11 27.50
CA LEU A 100 12.30 10.18 26.49
C LEU A 100 11.94 11.63 26.16
N ASN A 101 11.82 12.49 27.19
CA ASN A 101 11.54 13.92 27.00
C ASN A 101 12.69 14.65 26.29
N LEU A 102 13.92 14.17 26.46
CA LEU A 102 15.14 14.75 25.86
C LEU A 102 15.52 14.14 24.50
N LYS A 103 14.66 13.31 23.93
CA LYS A 103 14.89 12.61 22.64
C LYS A 103 16.23 11.87 22.61
N ILE A 104 16.57 11.18 23.69
CA ILE A 104 17.79 10.37 23.79
C ILE A 104 17.52 9.01 23.14
N CYS A 105 18.39 8.59 22.22
CA CYS A 105 18.19 7.40 21.40
C CYS A 105 18.51 6.09 22.14
N GLY A 106 19.22 6.15 23.27
CA GLY A 106 19.45 4.99 24.12
C GLY A 106 20.40 5.25 25.28
N PHE A 107 20.37 4.33 26.24
CA PHE A 107 21.37 4.22 27.30
C PHE A 107 22.26 3.01 27.05
N TYR A 108 23.57 3.18 27.28
CA TYR A 108 24.58 2.15 27.07
C TYR A 108 25.33 1.90 28.36
N GLU A 109 25.28 0.65 28.82
CA GLU A 109 25.80 0.25 30.12
C GLU A 109 27.34 0.10 30.10
N LYS A 110 28.04 0.72 31.07
CA LYS A 110 29.46 0.45 31.35
C LYS A 110 29.58 -0.78 32.27
N PRO A 111 30.48 -1.75 32.00
CA PRO A 111 31.38 -1.85 30.85
C PRO A 111 30.69 -2.43 29.61
N PHE A 112 30.96 -1.86 28.44
CA PHE A 112 30.41 -2.33 27.17
C PHE A 112 31.39 -3.23 26.40
N GLN A 113 30.85 -4.19 25.66
CA GLN A 113 31.61 -5.02 24.71
C GLN A 113 31.85 -4.25 23.41
N PHE A 114 33.06 -4.36 22.86
CA PHE A 114 33.48 -3.66 21.65
C PHE A 114 32.53 -3.90 20.47
N GLU A 115 32.19 -5.16 20.19
CA GLU A 115 31.33 -5.54 19.06
C GLU A 115 29.90 -4.99 19.23
N LYS A 116 29.36 -5.07 20.45
CA LYS A 116 28.02 -4.60 20.77
C LYS A 116 27.92 -3.08 20.63
N MET A 117 28.93 -2.34 21.09
CA MET A 117 28.97 -0.89 20.97
C MET A 117 29.16 -0.45 19.51
N LEU A 118 29.96 -1.17 18.73
CA LEU A 118 30.09 -0.96 17.29
C LEU A 118 28.76 -1.13 16.54
N GLU A 119 27.97 -2.14 16.89
CA GLU A 119 26.65 -2.36 16.29
C GLU A 119 25.68 -1.22 16.63
N ILE A 120 25.67 -0.77 17.89
CA ILE A 120 24.87 0.36 18.37
C ILE A 120 25.22 1.64 17.62
N VAL A 121 26.52 1.95 17.49
CA VAL A 121 27.01 3.12 16.76
C VAL A 121 26.56 3.05 15.30
N LYS A 122 26.73 1.90 14.64
CA LYS A 122 26.28 1.72 13.24
C LYS A 122 24.78 1.87 13.09
N LYS A 123 23.99 1.33 14.02
CA LYS A 123 22.53 1.39 13.98
C LYS A 123 22.04 2.83 14.14
N ASN A 124 22.50 3.53 15.17
CA ASN A 124 21.95 4.84 15.53
C ASN A 124 22.48 5.99 14.67
N SER A 125 23.62 5.80 13.99
CA SER A 125 24.13 6.78 13.01
C SER A 125 23.59 6.57 11.59
N LYS A 126 22.98 5.41 11.29
CA LYS A 126 22.61 5.02 9.91
C LYS A 126 21.67 6.02 9.26
N ASP A 127 20.52 6.27 9.85
CA ASP A 127 19.45 7.07 9.22
C ASP A 127 19.90 8.51 9.00
N ARG A 128 20.54 9.13 10.00
CA ARG A 128 21.10 10.48 9.88
C ARG A 128 22.21 10.52 8.83
N SER A 129 23.11 9.53 8.79
CA SER A 129 24.18 9.47 7.79
C SER A 129 23.64 9.33 6.37
N GLN A 130 22.60 8.52 6.17
CA GLN A 130 21.94 8.36 4.89
C GLN A 130 21.28 9.67 4.44
N ASN A 131 20.51 10.32 5.33
CA ASN A 131 19.87 11.60 5.04
C ASN A 131 20.90 12.69 4.66
N ILE A 132 22.04 12.77 5.36
CA ILE A 132 23.10 13.74 5.03
C ILE A 132 23.69 13.44 3.64
N LEU A 133 23.95 12.18 3.32
CA LEU A 133 24.53 11.77 2.04
C LEU A 133 23.55 11.97 0.87
N GLU A 134 22.28 11.68 1.07
CA GLU A 134 21.21 11.92 0.09
C GLU A 134 21.06 13.42 -0.19
N ASN A 135 21.00 14.25 0.86
CA ASN A 135 20.96 15.70 0.69
C ASN A 135 22.19 16.24 -0.04
N ARG A 136 23.39 15.73 0.28
CA ARG A 136 24.63 16.11 -0.43
C ARG A 136 24.62 15.69 -1.90
N ALA A 137 24.03 14.54 -2.23
CA ALA A 137 23.92 14.09 -3.61
C ALA A 137 22.96 15.00 -4.41
N ILE A 138 21.86 15.42 -3.79
CA ILE A 138 20.93 16.41 -4.37
C ILE A 138 21.63 17.75 -4.55
N GLU A 139 22.35 18.23 -3.54
CA GLU A 139 23.14 19.46 -3.60
C GLU A 139 24.20 19.41 -4.71
N ALA A 140 24.96 18.31 -4.83
CA ALA A 140 25.98 18.16 -5.87
C ALA A 140 25.38 18.21 -7.28
N THR A 141 24.26 17.50 -7.49
CA THR A 141 23.53 17.52 -8.75
C THR A 141 23.02 18.93 -9.08
N PHE A 142 22.49 19.63 -8.08
CA PHE A 142 22.09 21.02 -8.23
C PHE A 142 23.27 21.92 -8.60
N PHE A 143 24.43 21.80 -7.96
CA PHE A 143 25.58 22.65 -8.25
C PHE A 143 26.13 22.42 -9.66
N GLU A 144 26.17 21.18 -10.13
CA GLU A 144 26.55 20.86 -11.52
C GLU A 144 25.60 21.54 -12.51
N GLU A 145 24.29 21.44 -12.28
CA GLU A 145 23.28 22.08 -13.13
C GLU A 145 23.33 23.61 -13.03
N ALA A 146 23.48 24.16 -11.82
CA ALA A 146 23.52 25.59 -11.56
C ALA A 146 24.74 26.27 -12.20
N ILE A 147 25.91 25.63 -12.18
CA ILE A 147 27.11 26.14 -12.85
C ILE A 147 26.88 26.21 -14.35
N SER A 148 26.33 25.15 -14.95
CA SER A 148 26.01 25.14 -16.39
C SER A 148 25.01 26.24 -16.77
N ILE A 149 23.95 26.43 -15.97
CA ILE A 149 22.95 27.47 -16.22
C ILE A 149 23.56 28.87 -16.05
N ILE A 150 24.41 29.06 -15.04
CA ILE A 150 25.12 30.33 -14.82
C ILE A 150 25.98 30.66 -16.05
N ASP A 151 26.80 29.72 -16.54
CA ASP A 151 27.65 29.96 -17.70
C ASP A 151 26.84 30.33 -18.95
N GLU A 152 25.70 29.67 -19.18
CA GLU A 152 24.78 29.99 -20.30
C GLU A 152 24.13 31.37 -20.16
N VAL A 153 23.68 31.74 -18.96
CA VAL A 153 23.08 33.05 -18.70
C VAL A 153 24.12 34.16 -18.85
N GLU A 154 25.36 33.93 -18.43
CA GLU A 154 26.47 34.88 -18.56
C GLU A 154 26.76 35.19 -20.03
N GLU A 155 26.89 34.16 -20.88
CA GLU A 155 27.09 34.31 -22.32
C GLU A 155 25.95 35.12 -22.96
N LYS A 156 24.70 34.81 -22.59
CA LYS A 156 23.53 35.49 -23.14
C LYS A 156 23.36 36.92 -22.64
N LEU A 157 23.77 37.21 -21.41
CA LEU A 157 23.81 38.58 -20.88
C LEU A 157 24.85 39.44 -21.60
N ILE A 158 26.00 38.87 -21.98
CA ILE A 158 27.00 39.55 -22.81
C ILE A 158 26.44 39.81 -24.21
N LEU A 159 25.78 38.84 -24.84
CA LEU A 159 25.14 39.05 -26.15
C LEU A 159 24.02 40.11 -26.11
N LEU A 160 23.35 40.25 -24.97
CA LEU A 160 22.32 41.27 -24.73
C LEU A 160 22.91 42.69 -24.62
N GLU A 161 24.20 42.84 -24.29
CA GLU A 161 24.91 44.12 -24.30
C GLU A 161 25.01 44.69 -25.73
N ASP A 162 25.28 43.81 -26.70
CA ASP A 162 25.40 44.12 -28.12
C ASP A 162 24.04 44.27 -28.82
N ASP A 163 23.04 43.44 -28.47
CA ASP A 163 21.70 43.43 -29.08
C ASP A 163 20.57 43.63 -28.04
N ARG A 164 20.43 44.87 -27.60
CA ARG A 164 19.59 45.30 -26.47
C ARG A 164 18.08 45.21 -26.68
N ASN A 165 17.62 44.87 -27.89
CA ASN A 165 16.20 44.74 -28.21
C ASN A 165 15.83 43.30 -28.64
N ASN A 166 16.73 42.35 -28.42
CA ASN A 166 16.53 40.97 -28.79
C ASN A 166 15.62 40.26 -27.79
N GLY A 167 14.31 40.29 -28.09
CA GLY A 167 13.30 39.62 -27.27
C GLY A 167 13.51 38.10 -27.16
N GLU A 168 14.21 37.45 -28.08
CA GLU A 168 14.53 36.02 -27.99
C GLU A 168 15.60 35.76 -26.93
N LEU A 169 16.66 36.58 -26.86
CA LEU A 169 17.69 36.49 -25.81
C LEU A 169 17.10 36.71 -24.41
N ILE A 170 16.25 37.74 -24.24
CA ILE A 170 15.57 38.02 -22.96
C ILE A 170 14.69 36.84 -22.54
N ASN A 171 13.96 36.23 -23.47
CA ASN A 171 13.12 35.05 -23.18
C ASN A 171 13.96 33.81 -22.86
N SER A 172 15.13 33.66 -23.47
CA SER A 172 16.07 32.57 -23.21
C SER A 172 16.62 32.66 -21.78
N ILE A 173 17.17 33.82 -21.41
CA ILE A 173 17.69 34.10 -20.06
C ILE A 173 16.60 33.90 -19.00
N ALA A 174 15.38 34.38 -19.23
CA ALA A 174 14.27 34.19 -18.30
C ALA A 174 13.91 32.70 -18.09
N ARG A 175 14.04 31.85 -19.11
CA ARG A 175 13.81 30.40 -18.98
C ARG A 175 14.91 29.71 -18.19
N GLU A 176 16.17 30.10 -18.41
CA GLU A 176 17.31 29.60 -17.63
C GLU A 176 17.18 29.99 -16.15
N LEU A 177 16.85 31.24 -15.86
CA LEU A 177 16.58 31.69 -14.49
C LEU A 177 15.38 30.96 -13.87
N HIS A 178 14.33 30.70 -14.64
CA HIS A 178 13.19 29.90 -14.18
C HIS A 178 13.61 28.46 -13.84
N THR A 179 14.52 27.89 -14.62
CA THR A 179 15.07 26.55 -14.41
C THR A 179 15.96 26.53 -13.17
N LEU A 180 16.82 27.53 -12.98
CA LEU A 180 17.65 27.72 -11.79
C LEU A 180 16.80 27.93 -10.51
N LYS A 181 15.67 28.64 -10.63
CA LYS A 181 14.69 28.76 -9.54
C LYS A 181 14.06 27.40 -9.21
N GLY A 182 13.70 26.63 -10.24
CA GLY A 182 13.13 25.29 -10.09
C GLY A 182 14.09 24.31 -9.42
N SER A 183 15.33 24.25 -9.91
CA SER A 183 16.37 23.35 -9.38
C SER A 183 16.81 23.75 -7.97
N SER A 184 16.90 25.05 -7.66
CA SER A 184 17.25 25.51 -6.31
C SER A 184 16.18 25.21 -5.25
N GLY A 185 14.93 24.93 -5.67
CA GLY A 185 13.85 24.53 -4.75
C GLY A 185 14.07 23.15 -4.11
N CYS A 186 15.00 22.35 -4.63
CA CYS A 186 15.40 21.06 -4.04
C CYS A 186 16.41 21.21 -2.89
N LEU A 187 16.97 22.41 -2.68
CA LEU A 187 17.88 22.68 -1.58
C LEU A 187 17.12 22.92 -0.28
N THR A 188 17.74 22.56 0.84
CA THR A 188 17.21 22.85 2.19
C THR A 188 17.15 24.36 2.49
N SER A 189 17.93 25.18 1.77
CA SER A 189 17.99 26.63 1.89
C SER A 189 17.26 27.32 0.72
N ASN A 190 16.11 27.95 1.03
CA ASN A 190 15.31 28.70 0.05
C ASN A 190 15.91 30.06 -0.34
N ILE A 191 17.18 30.32 -0.02
CA ILE A 191 17.83 31.62 -0.23
C ILE A 191 18.04 31.88 -1.71
N ILE A 192 18.62 30.91 -2.45
CA ILE A 192 18.83 31.02 -3.89
C ILE A 192 17.49 31.19 -4.61
N THR A 193 16.50 30.36 -4.28
CA THR A 193 15.17 30.41 -4.91
C THR A 193 14.52 31.79 -4.76
N LYS A 194 14.57 32.39 -3.56
CA LYS A 194 14.01 33.73 -3.32
C LYS A 194 14.74 34.82 -4.10
N TYR A 195 16.07 34.75 -4.20
CA TYR A 195 16.85 35.73 -4.93
C TYR A 195 16.64 35.61 -6.45
N VAL A 196 16.73 34.40 -6.98
CA VAL A 196 16.51 34.10 -8.41
C VAL A 196 15.09 34.49 -8.82
N HIS A 197 14.08 34.29 -7.96
CA HIS A 197 12.72 34.73 -8.24
C HIS A 197 12.61 36.25 -8.42
N LYS A 198 13.21 37.04 -7.51
CA LYS A 198 13.23 38.50 -7.64
C LYS A 198 14.03 38.95 -8.86
N TYR A 199 15.10 38.25 -9.19
CA TYR A 199 15.92 38.55 -10.36
C TYR A 199 15.17 38.22 -11.67
N GLU A 200 14.44 37.09 -11.73
CA GLU A 200 13.56 36.70 -12.84
C GLU A 200 12.45 37.76 -13.08
N ASP A 201 11.88 38.32 -12.01
CA ASP A 201 10.85 39.37 -12.11
C ASP A 201 11.34 40.62 -12.86
N ILE A 202 12.64 40.95 -12.78
CA ILE A 202 13.23 42.08 -13.53
C ILE A 202 13.10 41.82 -15.04
N PHE A 203 13.42 40.61 -15.51
CA PHE A 203 13.29 40.23 -16.91
C PHE A 203 11.82 40.19 -17.37
N GLN A 204 10.90 39.77 -16.49
CA GLN A 204 9.47 39.82 -16.79
C GLN A 204 8.95 41.26 -16.94
N ASN A 205 9.44 42.19 -16.12
CA ASN A 205 9.07 43.60 -16.20
C ASN A 205 9.63 44.30 -17.43
N VAL A 206 10.88 44.01 -17.81
CA VAL A 206 11.48 44.48 -19.08
C VAL A 206 10.64 44.02 -20.27
N LYS A 207 10.18 42.76 -20.24
CA LYS A 207 9.31 42.17 -21.28
C LYS A 207 7.91 42.80 -21.32
N LYS A 208 7.27 43.00 -20.16
CA LYS A 208 5.89 43.50 -20.08
C LYS A 208 5.76 44.95 -20.53
N ASN A 209 6.78 45.76 -20.28
CA ASN A 209 6.77 47.19 -20.58
C ASN A 209 7.45 47.54 -21.93
N ASN A 210 7.91 46.54 -22.70
CA ASN A 210 8.58 46.72 -23.99
C ASN A 210 9.73 47.75 -23.93
N LEU A 211 10.48 47.74 -22.82
CA LEU A 211 11.47 48.75 -22.50
C LEU A 211 12.76 48.47 -23.29
N LEU A 212 13.28 49.49 -23.98
CA LEU A 212 14.67 49.47 -24.47
C LEU A 212 15.59 49.34 -23.25
N ILE A 213 16.46 48.32 -23.25
CA ILE A 213 17.42 48.10 -22.17
C ILE A 213 18.42 49.26 -22.20
N SER A 214 18.30 50.19 -21.25
CA SER A 214 19.25 51.27 -21.04
C SER A 214 20.52 50.75 -20.36
N ASP A 215 21.63 51.48 -20.45
CA ASP A 215 22.89 51.13 -19.76
C ASP A 215 22.70 50.93 -18.24
N GLY A 216 21.77 51.68 -17.64
CA GLY A 216 21.43 51.54 -16.22
C GLY A 216 20.72 50.23 -15.87
N ILE A 217 19.82 49.75 -16.74
CA ILE A 217 19.15 48.46 -16.57
C ILE A 217 20.16 47.33 -16.80
N LEU A 218 20.98 47.42 -17.85
CA LEU A 218 21.98 46.41 -18.16
C LEU A 218 22.99 46.23 -17.01
N ASN A 219 23.51 47.32 -16.44
CA ASN A 219 24.39 47.26 -15.28
C ASN A 219 23.71 46.61 -14.05
N THR A 220 22.41 46.88 -13.85
CA THR A 220 21.63 46.25 -12.77
C THR A 220 21.48 44.73 -13.00
N LEU A 221 21.30 44.31 -14.25
CA LEU A 221 21.25 42.89 -14.60
C LEU A 221 22.58 42.20 -14.32
N PHE A 222 23.72 42.78 -14.71
CA PHE A 222 25.04 42.21 -14.39
C PHE A 222 25.30 42.13 -12.88
N ILE A 223 25.00 43.19 -12.12
CA ILE A 223 25.17 43.19 -10.66
C ILE A 223 24.31 42.10 -10.01
N GLY A 224 23.04 41.96 -10.43
CA GLY A 224 22.17 40.91 -9.89
C GLY A 224 22.65 39.50 -10.27
N PHE A 225 23.22 39.33 -11.46
CA PHE A 225 23.76 38.06 -11.91
C PHE A 225 25.05 37.67 -11.15
N ASP A 226 25.98 38.61 -10.96
CA ASP A 226 27.19 38.38 -10.15
C ASP A 226 26.84 37.95 -8.73
N ARG A 227 25.75 38.47 -8.18
CA ARG A 227 25.26 38.06 -6.86
C ARG A 227 24.73 36.62 -6.83
N ILE A 228 24.14 36.13 -7.92
CA ILE A 228 23.75 34.72 -8.05
C ILE A 228 25.00 33.84 -8.01
N LYS A 229 26.05 34.20 -8.77
CA LYS A 229 27.35 33.49 -8.77
C LYS A 229 27.97 33.43 -7.38
N GLU A 230 27.98 34.55 -6.66
CA GLU A 230 28.48 34.60 -5.29
C GLU A 230 27.67 33.72 -4.33
N LEU A 231 26.34 33.75 -4.42
CA LEU A 231 25.45 32.95 -3.56
C LEU A 231 25.65 31.45 -3.78
N VAL A 232 25.68 31.01 -5.04
CA VAL A 232 25.91 29.61 -5.40
C VAL A 232 27.30 29.16 -4.92
N GLY A 233 28.33 29.97 -5.15
CA GLY A 233 29.69 29.67 -4.68
C GLY A 233 29.86 29.67 -3.16
N ALA A 234 29.13 30.52 -2.44
CA ALA A 234 29.15 30.58 -0.97
C ALA A 234 28.53 29.32 -0.34
N ILE A 235 27.41 28.86 -0.90
CA ILE A 235 26.71 27.65 -0.43
C ILE A 235 27.55 26.42 -0.79
N GLN A 236 28.15 26.37 -1.98
CA GLN A 236 29.06 25.29 -2.37
C GLN A 236 30.28 25.17 -1.42
N LYS A 237 30.81 26.31 -0.95
CA LYS A 237 31.92 26.37 0.01
C LYS A 237 31.49 26.23 1.48
N ARG A 238 30.20 26.01 1.76
CA ARG A 238 29.61 25.89 3.12
C ARG A 238 29.92 27.06 4.07
N ASN A 239 30.13 28.25 3.54
CA ASN A 239 30.42 29.45 4.32
C ASN A 239 29.19 30.35 4.43
N LEU A 240 28.09 29.84 4.97
CA LEU A 240 26.83 30.59 5.09
C LEU A 240 26.86 31.66 6.21
N HIS A 241 27.70 31.49 7.24
CA HIS A 241 27.74 32.34 8.42
C HIS A 241 28.14 33.81 8.17
N THR A 242 28.63 34.14 6.98
CA THR A 242 29.10 35.51 6.63
C THR A 242 28.11 36.29 5.75
N PHE A 243 26.98 35.70 5.35
CA PHE A 243 26.09 36.29 4.33
C PHE A 243 24.80 36.85 4.95
N SER A 244 24.67 38.18 5.01
CA SER A 244 23.45 38.86 5.48
C SER A 244 22.42 39.02 4.35
N LEU A 245 21.21 38.47 4.57
CA LEU A 245 20.09 38.43 3.64
C LEU A 245 19.48 39.82 3.33
N GLU A 246 19.48 40.72 4.30
CA GLU A 246 18.80 42.02 4.17
C GLU A 246 19.53 42.96 3.21
N LYS A 247 20.86 42.89 3.17
CA LYS A 247 21.69 43.72 2.29
C LYS A 247 21.47 43.36 0.82
N ILE A 248 21.39 42.06 0.54
CA ILE A 248 21.25 41.49 -0.80
C ILE A 248 19.88 41.81 -1.44
N LEU A 249 18.81 41.77 -0.64
CA LEU A 249 17.46 42.09 -1.11
C LEU A 249 17.24 43.61 -1.30
N ASN A 250 18.01 44.45 -0.61
CA ASN A 250 17.98 45.90 -0.76
C ASN A 250 18.72 46.36 -2.01
N ASP A 251 19.80 45.68 -2.41
CA ASP A 251 20.57 46.01 -3.62
C ASP A 251 19.76 45.78 -4.93
N LEU A 252 18.75 44.89 -4.91
CA LEU A 252 17.82 44.66 -6.04
C LEU A 252 16.63 45.66 -6.10
N ASN A 253 16.40 46.48 -5.06
CA ASN A 253 15.23 47.36 -4.95
C ASN A 253 15.42 48.74 -5.63
N TYR A 254 16.29 48.89 -6.64
CA TYR A 254 16.54 50.19 -7.27
C TYR A 254 15.62 50.47 -8.47
N ASN A 255 14.87 51.59 -8.35
CA ASN A 255 14.19 52.41 -9.37
C ASN A 255 12.77 52.09 -9.88
N GLU A 256 11.78 51.98 -8.97
CA GLU A 256 10.37 52.31 -9.28
C GLU A 256 10.02 53.81 -9.06
N LYS A 257 10.94 54.65 -8.56
CA LYS A 257 10.61 56.01 -8.09
C LYS A 257 10.91 57.19 -9.03
N GLU A 258 11.50 56.99 -10.21
CA GLU A 258 11.91 58.12 -11.08
C GLU A 258 11.09 58.34 -12.37
N ASN A 259 10.12 57.47 -12.72
CA ASN A 259 9.37 57.64 -13.98
C ASN A 259 7.89 58.06 -13.85
N GLU A 260 7.40 58.38 -12.65
CA GLU A 260 6.07 58.99 -12.47
C GLU A 260 6.13 60.53 -12.46
N LYS A 261 6.57 61.13 -13.58
CA LYS A 261 6.31 62.54 -13.89
C LYS A 261 5.90 62.70 -15.35
N SER A 262 4.77 62.10 -15.72
CA SER A 262 3.94 62.64 -16.79
C SER A 262 2.55 62.01 -16.72
N ASP A 263 1.58 62.89 -16.54
CA ASP A 263 0.16 62.72 -16.82
C ASP A 263 -0.68 61.88 -15.85
N THR A 264 -1.33 62.59 -14.93
CA THR A 264 -2.77 62.40 -14.71
C THR A 264 -3.41 63.70 -14.23
N LYS A 265 -4.13 64.36 -15.14
CA LYS A 265 -5.28 65.21 -14.82
C LYS A 265 -6.52 64.32 -14.75
N GLU A 266 -7.36 64.60 -13.75
CA GLU A 266 -8.80 64.29 -13.67
C GLU A 266 -9.16 62.78 -13.70
N GLU A 267 -10.04 62.22 -12.87
CA GLU A 267 -11.23 62.79 -12.22
C GLU A 267 -11.72 61.88 -11.07
N LYS A 268 -12.65 62.43 -10.31
CA LYS A 268 -13.18 61.96 -9.01
C LYS A 268 -14.12 60.74 -9.09
N ARG A 269 -14.13 60.02 -7.95
CA ARG A 269 -15.29 59.41 -7.23
C ARG A 269 -15.97 58.16 -7.84
N ASN A 270 -15.89 57.04 -7.12
CA ASN A 270 -16.89 56.71 -6.08
C ASN A 270 -16.54 55.43 -5.31
N ASN A 271 -16.70 55.50 -3.98
CA ASN A 271 -16.77 54.35 -3.09
C ASN A 271 -17.96 53.46 -3.47
N ILE A 272 -17.70 52.21 -3.80
CA ILE A 272 -18.61 51.09 -3.53
C ILE A 272 -17.77 50.06 -2.78
N GLY A 273 -18.23 49.71 -1.58
CA GLY A 273 -17.50 48.87 -0.63
C GLY A 273 -17.03 47.56 -1.24
N ILE A 274 -15.72 47.40 -1.35
CA ILE A 274 -15.10 46.10 -1.53
C ILE A 274 -14.86 45.57 -0.13
N LYS A 275 -15.69 44.60 0.29
CA LYS A 275 -15.30 43.65 1.35
C LYS A 275 -13.95 43.08 0.91
N VAL A 276 -12.88 43.50 1.57
CA VAL A 276 -11.57 42.84 1.46
C VAL A 276 -11.81 41.40 1.90
N LYS A 277 -11.85 40.48 0.94
CA LYS A 277 -11.71 39.06 1.26
C LYS A 277 -10.28 38.89 1.74
N GLU A 278 -10.10 38.76 3.04
CA GLU A 278 -8.87 38.23 3.63
C GLU A 278 -8.72 36.78 3.15
N ASN A 279 -8.14 36.59 1.96
CA ASN A 279 -7.69 35.29 1.54
C ASN A 279 -6.33 35.05 2.21
N ILE A 280 -6.36 34.45 3.39
CA ILE A 280 -5.17 33.93 4.05
C ILE A 280 -4.75 32.66 3.29
N SER A 281 -3.66 32.74 2.55
CA SER A 281 -3.06 31.57 1.88
C SER A 281 -2.25 30.78 2.89
N VAL A 282 -2.80 29.67 3.37
CA VAL A 282 -2.10 28.76 4.28
C VAL A 282 -1.40 27.67 3.44
N PRO A 283 -0.10 27.42 3.64
CA PRO A 283 0.58 26.27 3.06
C PRO A 283 -0.18 24.97 3.34
N VAL A 284 -0.36 24.15 2.30
CA VAL A 284 -1.10 22.88 2.38
C VAL A 284 -0.51 21.94 3.45
N VAL A 285 0.81 21.92 3.60
CA VAL A 285 1.53 21.10 4.60
C VAL A 285 1.05 21.39 6.04
N LEU A 286 0.80 22.66 6.38
CA LEU A 286 0.31 23.04 7.72
C LEU A 286 -1.14 22.58 7.95
N LEU A 287 -1.95 22.52 6.90
CA LEU A 287 -3.32 22.01 6.97
C LEU A 287 -3.31 20.49 7.20
N ASP A 288 -2.41 19.76 6.56
CA ASP A 288 -2.23 18.33 6.76
C ASP A 288 -1.70 18.02 8.17
N GLU A 289 -0.77 18.81 8.70
CA GLU A 289 -0.32 18.71 10.10
C GLU A 289 -1.47 18.95 11.09
N LEU A 290 -2.29 19.99 10.87
CA LEU A 290 -3.48 20.24 11.69
C LEU A 290 -4.49 19.09 11.64
N ALA A 291 -4.68 18.47 10.47
CA ALA A 291 -5.52 17.28 10.33
C ALA A 291 -4.94 16.07 11.09
N SER A 292 -3.61 15.91 11.10
CA SER A 292 -2.92 14.87 11.89
C SER A 292 -3.10 15.07 13.40
N TYR A 293 -2.86 16.29 13.90
CA TYR A 293 -3.06 16.62 15.31
C TYR A 293 -4.51 16.44 15.77
N SER A 294 -5.48 16.79 14.90
CA SER A 294 -6.90 16.51 15.11
C SER A 294 -7.16 15.01 15.33
N GLY A 295 -6.52 14.16 14.51
CA GLY A 295 -6.54 12.70 14.68
C GLY A 295 -5.95 12.25 16.02
N GLU A 296 -4.78 12.76 16.40
CA GLU A 296 -4.12 12.43 17.68
C GLU A 296 -4.95 12.82 18.90
N ILE A 297 -5.56 14.00 18.89
CA ILE A 297 -6.47 14.47 19.95
C ILE A 297 -7.66 13.52 20.10
N THR A 298 -8.16 12.95 18.99
CA THR A 298 -9.26 11.97 19.04
C THR A 298 -8.87 10.73 19.83
N VAL A 299 -7.66 10.24 19.60
CA VAL A 299 -7.15 9.03 20.25
C VAL A 299 -6.96 9.28 21.74
N ILE A 300 -6.31 10.39 22.11
CA ILE A 300 -6.13 10.78 23.51
C ILE A 300 -7.50 10.93 24.18
N ARG A 301 -8.46 11.54 23.48
CA ARG A 301 -9.81 11.71 24.00
C ARG A 301 -10.48 10.37 24.32
N ASN A 302 -10.42 9.42 23.40
CA ASN A 302 -11.04 8.11 23.59
C ASN A 302 -10.36 7.32 24.73
N MET A 303 -9.03 7.41 24.85
CA MET A 303 -8.31 6.82 25.98
C MET A 303 -8.78 7.39 27.33
N VAL A 304 -8.90 8.72 27.43
CA VAL A 304 -9.32 9.36 28.68
C VAL A 304 -10.77 9.02 29.02
N LEU A 305 -11.67 8.98 28.03
CA LEU A 305 -13.05 8.52 28.20
C LEU A 305 -13.12 7.14 28.85
N LYS A 306 -12.27 6.20 28.40
CA LYS A 306 -12.25 4.85 28.96
C LYS A 306 -11.68 4.80 30.38
N ILE A 307 -10.65 5.59 30.69
CA ILE A 307 -10.14 5.72 32.06
C ILE A 307 -11.25 6.23 32.98
N ILE A 308 -12.02 7.24 32.53
CA ILE A 308 -13.14 7.79 33.28
C ILE A 308 -14.22 6.70 33.50
N HIS A 309 -14.61 5.98 32.45
CA HIS A 309 -15.58 4.88 32.56
C HIS A 309 -15.11 3.77 33.51
N GLY A 310 -13.82 3.41 33.43
CA GLY A 310 -13.21 2.44 34.35
C GLY A 310 -13.19 2.92 35.80
N LEU A 311 -13.07 4.23 36.03
CA LEU A 311 -13.15 4.86 37.34
C LEU A 311 -14.60 4.91 37.85
N GLU A 312 -15.58 5.21 37.00
CA GLU A 312 -17.01 5.18 37.35
C GLU A 312 -17.47 3.78 37.81
N VAL A 313 -16.98 2.73 37.14
CA VAL A 313 -17.26 1.34 37.51
C VAL A 313 -16.58 0.94 38.82
N LYS A 314 -15.32 1.36 39.04
CA LYS A 314 -14.57 1.01 40.26
C LYS A 314 -15.02 1.78 41.50
N TYR A 315 -15.53 3.00 41.33
CA TYR A 315 -15.88 3.92 42.40
C TYR A 315 -17.30 4.45 42.22
N VAL A 316 -18.26 3.54 42.39
CA VAL A 316 -19.70 3.84 42.30
C VAL A 316 -20.06 4.96 43.30
N GLU A 317 -20.83 5.95 42.85
CA GLU A 317 -21.29 7.15 43.60
C GLU A 317 -20.24 8.19 44.01
N ASN A 318 -19.02 8.14 43.46
CA ASN A 318 -18.06 9.23 43.69
C ASN A 318 -18.41 10.49 42.87
N LYS A 319 -18.81 11.57 43.56
CA LYS A 319 -19.17 12.86 42.97
C LYS A 319 -18.04 13.49 42.13
N GLU A 320 -16.78 13.29 42.51
CA GLU A 320 -15.63 13.87 41.79
C GLU A 320 -15.42 13.20 40.43
N ILE A 321 -15.66 11.89 40.37
CA ILE A 321 -15.57 11.10 39.13
C ILE A 321 -16.74 11.46 38.20
N HIS A 322 -17.94 11.66 38.75
CA HIS A 322 -19.09 12.09 37.96
C HIS A 322 -18.87 13.50 37.34
N VAL A 323 -18.35 14.45 38.13
CA VAL A 323 -18.00 15.80 37.64
C VAL A 323 -16.88 15.73 36.58
N LEU A 324 -15.90 14.86 36.76
CA LEU A 324 -14.84 14.63 35.76
C LEU A 324 -15.42 14.11 34.44
N SER A 325 -16.38 13.19 34.51
CA SER A 325 -17.09 12.64 33.34
C SER A 325 -17.86 13.72 32.59
N GLU A 326 -18.64 14.56 33.29
CA GLU A 326 -19.37 15.70 32.68
C GLU A 326 -18.43 16.71 32.02
N LEU A 327 -17.33 17.10 32.70
CA LEU A 327 -16.33 18.02 32.14
C LEU A 327 -15.67 17.44 30.88
N PHE A 328 -15.46 16.13 30.87
CA PHE A 328 -14.86 15.44 29.74
C PHE A 328 -15.82 15.30 28.54
N GLU A 329 -17.12 15.10 28.79
CA GLU A 329 -18.15 15.15 27.76
C GLU A 329 -18.20 16.54 27.09
N GLU A 330 -18.12 17.62 27.87
CA GLU A 330 -18.03 18.98 27.32
C GLU A 330 -16.77 19.20 26.49
N MET A 331 -15.61 18.75 26.97
CA MET A 331 -14.37 18.76 26.18
C MET A 331 -14.51 17.97 24.87
N THR A 332 -15.22 16.84 24.91
CA THR A 332 -15.48 15.99 23.74
C THR A 332 -16.33 16.72 22.69
N LYS A 333 -17.36 17.47 23.11
CA LYS A 333 -18.16 18.32 22.22
C LYS A 333 -17.30 19.40 21.57
N ILE A 334 -16.49 20.11 22.36
CA ILE A 334 -15.62 21.19 21.85
C ILE A 334 -14.60 20.63 20.84
N ASN A 335 -13.96 19.51 21.16
CA ASN A 335 -13.03 18.85 20.25
C ASN A 335 -13.71 18.47 18.94
N SER A 336 -14.91 17.87 18.97
CA SER A 336 -15.65 17.53 17.74
C SER A 336 -15.92 18.76 16.86
N VAL A 337 -16.29 19.90 17.47
CA VAL A 337 -16.48 21.17 16.73
C VAL A 337 -15.18 21.66 16.11
N ILE A 338 -14.06 21.59 16.82
CA ILE A 338 -12.73 21.98 16.31
C ILE A 338 -12.34 21.09 15.12
N GLN A 339 -12.51 19.78 15.24
CA GLN A 339 -12.19 18.82 14.17
C GLN A 339 -12.98 19.07 12.90
N ASN A 340 -14.30 19.28 13.03
CA ASN A 340 -15.15 19.61 11.91
C ASN A 340 -14.70 20.91 11.22
N LYS A 341 -14.35 21.94 12.00
CA LYS A 341 -13.84 23.20 11.43
C LYS A 341 -12.49 23.03 10.75
N ILE A 342 -11.55 22.27 11.32
CA ILE A 342 -10.26 21.96 10.68
C ILE A 342 -10.48 21.23 9.36
N SER A 343 -11.35 20.21 9.36
CA SER A 343 -11.66 19.44 8.15
C SER A 343 -12.24 20.31 7.04
N GLU A 344 -13.10 21.29 7.36
CA GLU A 344 -13.64 22.24 6.38
C GLU A 344 -12.57 23.19 5.82
N ILE A 345 -11.64 23.65 6.65
CA ILE A 345 -10.54 24.53 6.23
C ILE A 345 -9.59 23.80 5.27
N CYS A 346 -9.37 22.50 5.48
CA CYS A 346 -8.51 21.66 4.63
C CYS A 346 -9.11 21.37 3.23
N LYS A 347 -10.39 21.71 2.99
CA LYS A 347 -11.01 21.50 1.68
C LYS A 347 -10.69 22.63 0.71
N VAL A 348 -10.36 22.28 -0.53
CA VAL A 348 -10.10 23.19 -1.64
C VAL A 348 -11.21 23.12 -2.69
N PRO A 349 -11.55 24.23 -3.38
CA PRO A 349 -12.54 24.21 -4.45
C PRO A 349 -12.02 23.46 -5.67
N ILE A 350 -12.76 22.45 -6.14
CA ILE A 350 -12.38 21.63 -7.29
C ILE A 350 -12.24 22.45 -8.58
N GLY A 351 -13.01 23.55 -8.71
CA GLY A 351 -12.98 24.44 -9.86
C GLY A 351 -11.61 25.07 -10.16
N SER A 352 -10.73 25.14 -9.15
CA SER A 352 -9.35 25.62 -9.35
C SER A 352 -8.56 24.77 -10.35
N ILE A 353 -8.86 23.47 -10.42
CA ILE A 353 -8.19 22.47 -11.25
C ILE A 353 -8.64 22.53 -12.71
N PHE A 354 -9.83 23.06 -12.99
CA PHE A 354 -10.36 23.11 -14.36
C PHE A 354 -9.83 24.29 -15.19
N LYS A 355 -9.20 25.29 -14.55
CA LYS A 355 -8.70 26.48 -15.25
C LYS A 355 -7.67 26.17 -16.35
N PRO A 356 -6.66 25.30 -16.15
CA PRO A 356 -5.71 24.93 -17.20
C PRO A 356 -6.37 24.21 -18.39
N LEU A 357 -7.43 23.43 -18.15
CA LEU A 357 -8.10 22.64 -19.20
C LEU A 357 -8.70 23.51 -20.29
N GLN A 358 -9.23 24.68 -19.94
CA GLN A 358 -9.78 25.63 -20.91
C GLN A 358 -8.72 26.11 -21.90
N ARG A 359 -7.46 26.24 -21.47
CA ARG A 359 -6.34 26.59 -22.34
C ARG A 359 -5.94 25.41 -23.22
N ILE A 360 -5.77 24.22 -22.62
CA ILE A 360 -5.39 23.00 -23.34
C ILE A 360 -6.37 22.66 -24.46
N ILE A 361 -7.67 22.72 -24.20
CA ILE A 361 -8.70 22.43 -25.22
C ILE A 361 -8.66 23.47 -26.35
N LYS A 362 -8.43 24.75 -26.06
CA LYS A 362 -8.28 25.79 -27.08
C LYS A 362 -7.06 25.56 -27.96
N ASP A 363 -5.95 25.12 -27.37
CA ASP A 363 -4.71 24.83 -28.10
C ASP A 363 -4.89 23.59 -29.00
N ILE A 364 -5.44 22.49 -28.47
CA ILE A 364 -5.74 21.26 -29.24
C ILE A 364 -6.78 21.52 -30.34
N SER A 365 -7.81 22.30 -30.05
CA SER A 365 -8.86 22.68 -31.00
C SER A 365 -8.28 23.38 -32.24
N LYS A 366 -7.27 24.24 -32.04
CA LYS A 366 -6.54 24.91 -33.13
C LYS A 366 -5.60 23.97 -33.86
N GLU A 367 -4.83 23.17 -33.13
CA GLU A 367 -3.81 22.28 -33.70
C GLU A 367 -4.41 21.17 -34.56
N LEU A 368 -5.48 20.53 -34.08
CA LEU A 368 -6.16 19.42 -34.77
C LEU A 368 -7.37 19.86 -35.60
N ASN A 369 -7.63 21.17 -35.70
CA ASN A 369 -8.74 21.79 -36.42
C ASN A 369 -10.13 21.20 -36.04
N LYS A 370 -10.35 20.99 -34.74
CA LYS A 370 -11.60 20.44 -34.18
C LYS A 370 -12.36 21.52 -33.44
N ASN A 371 -13.69 21.54 -33.52
CA ASN A 371 -14.51 22.49 -32.77
C ASN A 371 -15.05 21.83 -31.49
N ILE A 372 -14.51 22.20 -30.33
CA ILE A 372 -14.78 21.54 -29.03
C ILE A 372 -15.40 22.53 -28.03
N GLN A 373 -16.46 22.12 -27.35
CA GLN A 373 -17.08 22.81 -26.22
C GLN A 373 -16.78 22.07 -24.92
N LEU A 374 -16.20 22.77 -23.94
CA LEU A 374 -16.10 22.27 -22.57
C LEU A 374 -17.27 22.78 -21.73
N MET A 375 -18.00 21.87 -21.09
CA MET A 375 -19.05 22.18 -20.11
C MET A 375 -18.62 21.65 -18.74
N ILE A 376 -18.67 22.49 -17.72
CA ILE A 376 -18.29 22.12 -16.34
C ILE A 376 -19.49 22.38 -15.43
N GLU A 377 -19.90 21.36 -14.69
CA GLU A 377 -20.95 21.41 -13.69
C GLU A 377 -20.39 20.98 -12.33
N GLY A 378 -20.71 21.72 -11.26
CA GLY A 378 -20.25 21.40 -9.90
C GLY A 378 -18.84 21.89 -9.55
N ASP A 379 -18.35 22.97 -10.18
CA ASP A 379 -17.02 23.55 -9.94
C ASP A 379 -16.86 24.20 -8.55
N THR A 380 -17.96 24.46 -7.86
CA THR A 380 -18.01 25.03 -6.50
C THR A 380 -17.82 24.01 -5.39
N ILE A 381 -17.86 22.70 -5.70
CA ILE A 381 -17.69 21.63 -4.71
C ILE A 381 -16.30 21.73 -4.08
N ARG A 382 -16.25 21.61 -2.75
CA ARG A 382 -15.01 21.66 -1.96
C ARG A 382 -14.60 20.24 -1.58
N VAL A 383 -13.39 19.84 -1.96
CA VAL A 383 -12.85 18.50 -1.74
C VAL A 383 -11.56 18.56 -0.92
N ALA A 384 -11.19 17.46 -0.27
CA ALA A 384 -9.89 17.36 0.39
C ALA A 384 -8.73 17.54 -0.62
N ASN A 385 -7.58 18.04 -0.16
CA ASN A 385 -6.44 18.30 -1.03
C ASN A 385 -5.94 17.04 -1.77
N SER A 386 -5.96 15.87 -1.11
CA SER A 386 -5.60 14.59 -1.74
C SER A 386 -6.52 14.21 -2.91
N ILE A 387 -7.83 14.47 -2.78
CA ILE A 387 -8.79 14.29 -3.88
C ILE A 387 -8.48 15.27 -5.02
N ALA A 388 -8.21 16.53 -4.68
CA ALA A 388 -7.86 17.56 -5.67
C ALA A 388 -6.59 17.20 -6.47
N GLU A 389 -5.55 16.71 -5.82
CA GLU A 389 -4.30 16.31 -6.47
C GLU A 389 -4.52 15.13 -7.45
N VAL A 390 -5.21 14.08 -7.00
CA VAL A 390 -5.55 12.93 -7.86
C VAL A 390 -6.41 13.38 -9.05
N CYS A 391 -7.41 14.23 -8.82
CA CYS A 391 -8.24 14.79 -9.88
C CYS A 391 -7.40 15.60 -10.88
N SER A 392 -6.51 16.46 -10.40
CA SER A 392 -5.64 17.31 -11.25
C SER A 392 -4.80 16.47 -12.21
N ASN A 393 -4.20 15.40 -11.70
CA ASN A 393 -3.41 14.50 -12.53
C ASN A 393 -4.31 13.75 -13.52
N CYS A 394 -5.45 13.19 -13.09
CA CYS A 394 -6.30 12.36 -13.94
C CYS A 394 -7.04 13.15 -15.04
N ILE A 395 -7.62 14.31 -14.70
CA ILE A 395 -8.51 15.06 -15.61
C ILE A 395 -7.76 15.55 -16.84
N ILE A 396 -6.52 16.04 -16.69
CA ILE A 396 -5.71 16.53 -17.81
C ILE A 396 -5.55 15.42 -18.86
N HIS A 397 -5.25 14.18 -18.43
CA HIS A 397 -5.08 13.05 -19.33
C HIS A 397 -6.39 12.60 -19.97
N LEU A 398 -7.48 12.49 -19.19
CA LEU A 398 -8.78 12.05 -19.71
C LEU A 398 -9.36 13.06 -20.72
N VAL A 399 -9.31 14.35 -20.39
CA VAL A 399 -9.80 15.42 -21.28
C VAL A 399 -8.95 15.52 -22.55
N ARG A 400 -7.61 15.39 -22.44
CA ARG A 400 -6.74 15.36 -23.62
C ARG A 400 -7.07 14.17 -24.52
N ASN A 401 -7.25 12.97 -23.97
CA ASN A 401 -7.63 11.79 -24.75
C ASN A 401 -8.98 11.95 -25.46
N SER A 402 -9.97 12.53 -24.77
CA SER A 402 -11.26 12.86 -25.39
C SER A 402 -11.08 13.90 -26.51
N ALA A 403 -10.23 14.92 -26.35
CA ALA A 403 -10.00 15.93 -27.38
C ALA A 403 -9.18 15.41 -28.59
N ASP A 404 -8.11 14.66 -28.35
CA ASP A 404 -7.17 14.17 -29.38
C ASP A 404 -7.75 12.99 -30.17
N HIS A 405 -8.34 12.02 -29.48
CA HIS A 405 -8.81 10.76 -30.08
C HIS A 405 -10.32 10.60 -30.06
N GLY A 406 -11.00 11.07 -29.02
CA GLY A 406 -12.45 10.93 -28.86
C GLY A 406 -13.24 11.73 -29.90
N ILE A 407 -13.10 13.05 -29.88
CA ILE A 407 -13.86 13.98 -30.74
C ILE A 407 -13.38 13.90 -32.19
N GLU A 408 -14.33 13.76 -33.11
CA GLU A 408 -14.10 13.73 -34.56
C GLU A 408 -14.00 15.13 -35.16
N THR A 409 -13.49 15.25 -36.40
CA THR A 409 -13.47 16.54 -37.10
C THR A 409 -14.88 17.00 -37.51
N PRO A 410 -15.13 18.30 -37.75
CA PRO A 410 -16.45 18.79 -38.16
C PRO A 410 -17.01 18.07 -39.41
N GLU A 411 -16.13 17.69 -40.35
CA GLU A 411 -16.48 16.95 -41.56
C GLU A 411 -16.93 15.52 -41.26
N GLU A 412 -16.20 14.81 -40.38
CA GLU A 412 -16.55 13.45 -39.93
C GLU A 412 -17.85 13.44 -39.14
N ARG A 413 -18.08 14.46 -38.29
CA ARG A 413 -19.31 14.62 -37.51
C ARG A 413 -20.52 14.86 -38.41
N GLY A 414 -20.36 15.64 -39.49
CA GLY A 414 -21.39 15.85 -40.49
C GLY A 414 -21.84 14.54 -41.17
N LYS A 415 -20.90 13.63 -41.47
CA LYS A 415 -21.21 12.30 -42.03
C LYS A 415 -21.98 11.39 -41.06
N LEU A 416 -21.80 11.59 -39.76
CA LEU A 416 -22.44 10.81 -38.69
C LEU A 416 -23.72 11.47 -38.13
N ASN A 417 -24.24 12.52 -38.78
CA ASN A 417 -25.39 13.31 -38.32
C ASN A 417 -25.22 13.89 -36.90
N LYS A 418 -23.99 14.22 -36.51
CA LYS A 418 -23.69 14.85 -35.22
C LYS A 418 -23.56 16.36 -35.37
N GLN A 419 -23.73 17.09 -34.27
CA GLN A 419 -23.48 18.53 -34.24
C GLN A 419 -22.02 18.82 -34.60
N ALA A 420 -21.76 19.85 -35.40
CA ALA A 420 -20.40 20.21 -35.83
C ALA A 420 -19.46 20.57 -34.67
N LYS A 421 -20.02 20.98 -33.53
CA LYS A 421 -19.29 21.23 -32.28
C LYS A 421 -19.35 19.99 -31.40
N GLY A 422 -18.21 19.39 -31.11
CA GLY A 422 -18.07 18.29 -30.15
C GLY A 422 -18.15 18.79 -28.72
N THR A 423 -18.66 17.98 -27.81
CA THR A 423 -18.89 18.36 -26.41
C THR A 423 -18.14 17.45 -25.46
N ILE A 424 -17.38 18.06 -24.54
CA ILE A 424 -16.78 17.39 -23.40
C ILE A 424 -17.45 17.97 -22.14
N GLN A 425 -18.13 17.14 -21.37
CA GLN A 425 -18.82 17.49 -20.15
C GLN A 425 -18.06 16.94 -18.94
N ILE A 426 -17.78 17.80 -17.97
CA ILE A 426 -17.25 17.43 -16.66
C ILE A 426 -18.34 17.73 -15.64
N LYS A 427 -18.80 16.70 -14.91
CA LYS A 427 -19.82 16.82 -13.88
C LYS A 427 -19.28 16.32 -12.56
N CYS A 428 -19.30 17.17 -11.54
CA CYS A 428 -18.93 16.82 -10.18
C CYS A 428 -20.18 16.73 -9.31
N GLU A 429 -20.30 15.63 -8.56
CA GLU A 429 -21.38 15.36 -7.63
C GLU A 429 -20.82 14.81 -6.30
N GLU A 430 -21.56 15.01 -5.22
CA GLU A 430 -21.23 14.47 -3.90
C GLU A 430 -22.40 13.60 -3.44
N ASP A 431 -22.17 12.29 -3.27
CA ASP A 431 -23.20 11.30 -2.91
C ASP A 431 -22.78 10.52 -1.67
N ASN A 432 -23.50 10.73 -0.55
CA ASN A 432 -23.54 9.94 0.70
C ASN A 432 -22.23 9.40 1.32
N ASN A 433 -21.06 9.79 0.82
CA ASN A 433 -19.68 9.68 1.36
C ASN A 433 -18.63 9.75 0.26
N ASP A 434 -19.03 9.70 -1.01
CA ASP A 434 -18.14 9.65 -2.14
C ASP A 434 -18.25 10.93 -2.98
N PHE A 435 -17.11 11.40 -3.46
CA PHE A 435 -17.01 12.40 -4.50
C PHE A 435 -17.03 11.69 -5.86
N ILE A 436 -17.99 12.03 -6.70
CA ILE A 436 -18.17 11.44 -8.02
C ILE A 436 -17.81 12.48 -9.07
N LEU A 437 -16.82 12.16 -9.89
CA LEU A 437 -16.39 12.97 -11.02
C LEU A 437 -16.67 12.19 -12.31
N ASN A 438 -17.60 12.71 -13.11
CA ASN A 438 -17.95 12.17 -14.41
C ASN A 438 -17.34 13.04 -15.52
N ILE A 439 -16.61 12.41 -16.43
CA ILE A 439 -16.04 13.05 -17.63
C ILE A 439 -16.63 12.33 -18.84
N GLN A 440 -17.40 13.05 -19.65
CA GLN A 440 -18.12 12.49 -20.79
C GLN A 440 -17.78 13.25 -22.07
N ASP A 441 -17.56 12.54 -23.16
CA ASP A 441 -17.50 13.08 -24.51
C ASP A 441 -18.60 12.51 -25.40
N ASP A 442 -18.93 13.21 -26.48
CA ASP A 442 -19.89 12.79 -27.51
C ASP A 442 -19.20 12.30 -28.80
N GLY A 443 -17.95 11.83 -28.66
CA GLY A 443 -17.07 11.46 -29.76
C GLY A 443 -17.36 10.11 -30.38
N ARG A 444 -16.33 9.51 -30.99
CA ARG A 444 -16.44 8.26 -31.75
C ARG A 444 -16.65 7.02 -30.85
N GLY A 445 -16.44 7.15 -29.55
CA GLY A 445 -16.44 6.02 -28.61
C GLY A 445 -15.22 5.10 -28.80
N ILE A 446 -15.18 4.01 -28.05
CA ILE A 446 -14.09 3.04 -28.07
C ILE A 446 -14.51 1.84 -28.91
N ASP A 447 -13.68 1.50 -29.89
CA ASP A 447 -13.85 0.30 -30.71
C ASP A 447 -13.37 -0.94 -29.95
N GLN A 448 -14.33 -1.71 -29.43
CA GLN A 448 -14.05 -2.91 -28.64
C GLN A 448 -13.34 -4.00 -29.44
N GLU A 449 -13.63 -4.15 -30.74
CA GLU A 449 -12.97 -5.15 -31.59
C GLU A 449 -11.49 -4.82 -31.76
N ARG A 450 -11.17 -3.54 -31.93
CA ARG A 450 -9.78 -3.09 -31.98
C ARG A 450 -9.03 -3.28 -30.67
N VAL A 451 -9.71 -3.13 -29.53
CA VAL A 451 -9.14 -3.41 -28.19
C VAL A 451 -8.83 -4.90 -28.04
N LYS A 452 -9.76 -5.79 -28.44
CA LYS A 452 -9.54 -7.25 -28.41
C LYS A 452 -8.34 -7.66 -29.27
N LEU A 453 -8.27 -7.20 -30.52
CA LEU A 453 -7.18 -7.51 -31.43
C LEU A 453 -5.81 -7.09 -30.87
N LYS A 454 -5.72 -5.86 -30.32
CA LYS A 454 -4.49 -5.38 -29.71
C LYS A 454 -4.12 -6.12 -28.41
N ALA A 455 -5.10 -6.57 -27.64
CA ALA A 455 -4.86 -7.35 -26.43
C ALA A 455 -4.24 -8.72 -26.76
N LEU A 456 -4.67 -9.33 -27.87
CA LEU A 456 -4.12 -10.58 -28.40
C LEU A 456 -2.70 -10.37 -28.95
N GLU A 457 -2.48 -9.33 -29.76
CA GLU A 457 -1.15 -9.01 -30.32
C GLU A 457 -0.11 -8.78 -29.23
N LYS A 458 -0.48 -8.12 -28.14
CA LYS A 458 0.41 -7.86 -27.00
C LYS A 458 0.54 -9.04 -26.02
N ALA A 459 -0.12 -10.17 -26.31
CA ALA A 459 -0.13 -11.37 -25.46
C ALA A 459 -0.54 -11.12 -23.99
N ILE A 460 -1.38 -10.10 -23.75
CA ILE A 460 -1.87 -9.80 -22.39
C ILE A 460 -2.98 -10.78 -22.00
N TYR A 461 -3.77 -11.23 -22.98
CA TYR A 461 -4.87 -12.19 -22.81
C TYR A 461 -4.89 -13.21 -23.95
N THR A 462 -5.36 -14.42 -23.67
CA THR A 462 -5.59 -15.47 -24.67
C THR A 462 -6.96 -15.33 -25.33
N GLN A 463 -7.14 -15.94 -26.52
CA GLN A 463 -8.43 -15.93 -27.23
C GLN A 463 -9.56 -16.54 -26.40
N GLU A 464 -9.29 -17.60 -25.64
CA GLU A 464 -10.28 -18.21 -24.74
C GLU A 464 -10.69 -17.27 -23.61
N GLN A 465 -9.75 -16.50 -23.05
CA GLN A 465 -10.03 -15.54 -21.98
C GLN A 465 -10.88 -14.38 -22.51
N ILE A 466 -10.54 -13.81 -23.67
CA ILE A 466 -11.30 -12.70 -24.27
C ILE A 466 -12.72 -13.12 -24.62
N ASN A 467 -12.92 -14.34 -25.11
CA ASN A 467 -14.26 -14.85 -25.46
C ASN A 467 -15.17 -15.02 -24.23
N LYS A 468 -14.61 -15.16 -23.02
CA LYS A 468 -15.35 -15.25 -21.76
C LYS A 468 -15.64 -13.89 -21.12
N MET A 469 -15.00 -12.81 -21.58
CA MET A 469 -15.14 -11.47 -21.01
C MET A 469 -16.43 -10.78 -21.46
N THR A 470 -17.04 -10.05 -20.54
CA THR A 470 -18.15 -9.13 -20.80
C THR A 470 -17.65 -7.84 -21.49
N GLU A 471 -18.56 -7.09 -22.12
CA GLU A 471 -18.23 -5.81 -22.78
C GLU A 471 -17.54 -4.82 -21.83
N LYS A 472 -17.93 -4.81 -20.55
CA LYS A 472 -17.29 -3.97 -19.52
C LYS A 472 -15.85 -4.40 -19.25
N GLU A 473 -15.60 -5.69 -19.10
CA GLU A 473 -14.26 -6.24 -18.87
C GLU A 473 -13.33 -5.97 -20.07
N ILE A 474 -13.87 -6.01 -21.30
CA ILE A 474 -13.11 -5.66 -22.51
C ILE A 474 -12.66 -4.19 -22.48
N LEU A 475 -13.53 -3.27 -22.05
CA LEU A 475 -13.15 -1.85 -21.94
C LEU A 475 -12.13 -1.61 -20.82
N GLU A 476 -12.15 -2.40 -19.75
CA GLU A 476 -11.17 -2.32 -18.65
C GLU A 476 -9.75 -2.70 -19.06
N ILE A 477 -9.56 -3.44 -20.17
CA ILE A 477 -8.25 -3.75 -20.74
C ILE A 477 -7.44 -2.48 -21.05
N ILE A 478 -8.11 -1.35 -21.30
CA ILE A 478 -7.47 -0.06 -21.58
C ILE A 478 -6.60 0.41 -20.41
N PHE A 479 -6.89 -0.03 -19.19
CA PHE A 479 -6.11 0.29 -18.00
C PHE A 479 -4.98 -0.71 -17.73
N ALA A 480 -4.78 -1.73 -18.57
CA ALA A 480 -3.70 -2.70 -18.37
C ALA A 480 -2.32 -2.04 -18.57
N PRO A 481 -1.30 -2.42 -17.77
CA PRO A 481 0.04 -1.84 -17.86
C PRO A 481 0.60 -1.93 -19.28
N GLY A 482 1.05 -0.79 -19.83
CA GLY A 482 1.62 -0.76 -21.18
C GLY A 482 0.63 -1.00 -22.33
N PHE A 483 -0.68 -1.00 -22.07
CA PHE A 483 -1.70 -1.07 -23.12
C PHE A 483 -1.91 0.31 -23.77
N SER A 484 -1.70 0.40 -25.08
CA SER A 484 -1.98 1.62 -25.85
C SER A 484 -2.46 1.28 -27.27
N THR A 485 -3.50 1.98 -27.69
CA THR A 485 -4.13 1.80 -29.00
C THR A 485 -3.45 2.61 -30.12
N ALA A 486 -2.48 3.48 -29.80
CA ALA A 486 -1.70 4.22 -30.79
C ALA A 486 -0.72 3.32 -31.58
N SER A 487 -0.55 3.60 -32.88
CA SER A 487 0.40 2.92 -33.79
C SER A 487 1.66 3.75 -34.07
N LYS A 488 1.70 5.02 -33.64
CA LYS A 488 2.87 5.90 -33.63
C LYS A 488 2.97 6.57 -32.26
N VAL A 489 4.19 6.67 -31.72
CA VAL A 489 4.51 7.52 -30.57
C VAL A 489 4.45 8.96 -31.08
N THR A 490 3.54 9.77 -30.56
CA THR A 490 3.52 11.21 -30.84
C THR A 490 4.58 11.90 -29.98
N ASP A 491 5.40 12.76 -30.61
CA ASP A 491 6.57 13.43 -30.02
C ASP A 491 6.29 14.38 -28.83
N ILE A 492 5.05 14.42 -28.35
CA ILE A 492 4.60 15.30 -27.25
C ILE A 492 4.44 14.52 -25.93
N SER A 493 4.60 13.19 -25.95
CA SER A 493 4.37 12.31 -24.78
C SER A 493 5.66 11.84 -24.06
N GLY A 494 6.65 12.72 -23.93
CA GLY A 494 7.96 12.43 -23.33
C GLY A 494 8.00 12.13 -21.82
N ARG A 495 6.89 11.75 -21.16
CA ARG A 495 6.87 11.36 -19.73
C ARG A 495 6.10 10.08 -19.40
N GLY A 496 5.65 9.30 -20.40
CA GLY A 496 5.16 7.94 -20.17
C GLY A 496 3.92 7.81 -19.27
N VAL A 497 2.96 8.74 -19.34
CA VAL A 497 1.73 8.68 -18.52
C VAL A 497 0.59 8.04 -19.30
N GLY A 498 0.33 6.76 -19.05
CA GLY A 498 -0.76 5.97 -19.64
C GLY A 498 -2.05 6.00 -18.81
N MET A 499 -3.09 5.33 -19.32
CA MET A 499 -4.36 5.14 -18.61
C MET A 499 -4.19 4.21 -17.38
N ASP A 500 -3.13 3.42 -17.35
CA ASP A 500 -2.67 2.64 -16.20
C ASP A 500 -2.26 3.52 -15.00
N MET A 501 -1.56 4.64 -15.25
CA MET A 501 -1.24 5.62 -14.21
C MET A 501 -2.49 6.28 -13.65
N VAL A 502 -3.47 6.62 -14.50
CA VAL A 502 -4.76 7.19 -14.06
C VAL A 502 -5.49 6.21 -13.12
N LYS A 503 -5.56 4.93 -13.48
CA LYS A 503 -6.16 3.90 -12.62
C LYS A 503 -5.40 3.76 -11.30
N SER A 504 -4.07 3.68 -11.34
CA SER A 504 -3.22 3.54 -10.15
C SER A 504 -3.35 4.74 -9.20
N SER A 505 -3.42 5.97 -9.73
CA SER A 505 -3.64 7.18 -8.93
C SER A 505 -5.00 7.22 -8.25
N VAL A 506 -6.05 6.72 -8.91
CA VAL A 506 -7.40 6.62 -8.33
C VAL A 506 -7.45 5.54 -7.24
N GLU A 507 -6.86 4.36 -7.50
CA GLU A 507 -6.81 3.25 -6.54
C GLU A 507 -5.97 3.57 -5.31
N ALA A 508 -4.94 4.42 -5.43
CA ALA A 508 -4.09 4.85 -4.31
C ALA A 508 -4.85 5.54 -3.17
N ILE A 509 -5.99 6.17 -3.47
CA ILE A 509 -6.88 6.80 -2.48
C ILE A 509 -8.16 5.99 -2.24
N ASN A 510 -8.12 4.68 -2.50
CA ASN A 510 -9.27 3.77 -2.41
C ASN A 510 -10.45 4.17 -3.32
N GLY A 511 -10.17 4.90 -4.40
CA GLY A 511 -11.16 5.25 -5.40
C GLY A 511 -11.40 4.14 -6.41
N LYS A 512 -12.52 4.24 -7.13
CA LYS A 512 -12.88 3.34 -8.23
C LYS A 512 -13.04 4.13 -9.51
N LEU A 513 -12.38 3.67 -10.58
CA LEU A 513 -12.52 4.20 -11.93
C LEU A 513 -13.36 3.22 -12.77
N THR A 514 -14.42 3.71 -13.40
CA THR A 514 -15.24 2.92 -14.34
C THR A 514 -15.36 3.63 -15.67
N ILE A 515 -15.51 2.85 -16.74
CA ILE A 515 -15.64 3.34 -18.11
C ILE A 515 -16.91 2.79 -18.77
N GLU A 516 -17.62 3.66 -19.48
CA GLU A 516 -18.77 3.30 -20.31
C GLU A 516 -18.54 3.94 -21.68
N SER A 517 -18.55 3.14 -22.75
CA SER A 517 -18.31 3.67 -24.10
C SER A 517 -19.12 2.92 -25.13
N ASN A 518 -19.72 3.67 -26.04
CA ASN A 518 -20.53 3.15 -27.13
C ASN A 518 -20.02 3.75 -28.45
N LEU A 519 -19.85 2.89 -29.46
CA LEU A 519 -19.39 3.34 -30.78
C LEU A 519 -20.31 4.44 -31.32
N ASN A 520 -19.72 5.53 -31.81
CA ASN A 520 -20.38 6.75 -32.30
C ASN A 520 -21.27 7.50 -31.29
N ARG A 521 -21.28 7.13 -30.00
CA ARG A 521 -22.02 7.85 -28.95
C ARG A 521 -21.13 8.46 -27.88
N GLY A 522 -19.82 8.27 -27.99
CA GLY A 522 -18.81 8.83 -27.11
C GLY A 522 -18.45 7.92 -25.94
N THR A 523 -17.65 8.47 -25.02
CA THR A 523 -17.11 7.76 -23.87
C THR A 523 -17.40 8.53 -22.58
N LYS A 524 -17.69 7.80 -21.51
CA LYS A 524 -17.88 8.33 -20.17
C LYS A 524 -16.94 7.62 -19.20
N PHE A 525 -16.11 8.40 -18.52
CA PHE A 525 -15.30 7.98 -17.38
C PHE A 525 -15.96 8.46 -16.10
N SER A 526 -16.08 7.57 -15.12
CA SER A 526 -16.62 7.88 -13.80
C SER A 526 -15.59 7.53 -12.74
N LEU A 527 -15.11 8.56 -12.04
CA LEU A 527 -14.21 8.45 -10.91
C LEU A 527 -15.04 8.59 -9.64
N LYS A 528 -15.09 7.51 -8.85
CA LYS A 528 -15.73 7.48 -7.55
C LYS A 528 -14.65 7.50 -6.48
N LEU A 529 -14.47 8.64 -5.82
CA LEU A 529 -13.40 8.88 -4.86
C LEU A 529 -13.99 8.99 -3.45
N PRO A 530 -13.64 8.11 -2.50
CA PRO A 530 -14.16 8.21 -1.14
C PRO A 530 -13.61 9.45 -0.46
N LYS A 531 -14.41 10.08 0.41
CA LYS A 531 -13.90 11.13 1.29
C LYS A 531 -12.77 10.55 2.16
N PRO A 532 -11.57 11.16 2.19
CA PRO A 532 -10.54 10.73 3.11
C PRO A 532 -11.05 10.97 4.53
N LYS A 533 -11.35 9.88 5.24
CA LYS A 533 -11.52 9.92 6.69
C LYS A 533 -10.10 10.05 7.25
N SER A 534 -9.78 11.17 7.88
CA SER A 534 -8.48 11.37 8.55
C SER A 534 -8.20 10.30 9.60
N VAL A 535 -9.25 9.61 10.06
CA VAL A 535 -9.22 8.55 11.04
C VAL A 535 -10.18 7.45 10.57
N THR A 536 -9.67 6.25 10.30
CA THR A 536 -10.52 5.07 10.06
C THR A 536 -10.90 4.48 11.41
N ILE A 537 -12.19 4.47 11.71
CA ILE A 537 -12.73 3.94 12.95
C ILE A 537 -13.42 2.61 12.65
N LEU A 538 -13.07 1.55 13.38
CA LEU A 538 -13.58 0.19 13.20
C LEU A 538 -14.11 -0.36 14.52
N ASN A 539 -15.24 -1.05 14.51
CA ASN A 539 -15.63 -1.91 15.62
C ASN A 539 -14.82 -3.19 15.56
N SER A 540 -14.07 -3.50 16.62
CA SER A 540 -13.20 -4.67 16.65
C SER A 540 -13.30 -5.42 17.97
N LEU A 541 -13.27 -6.74 17.88
CA LEU A 541 -13.13 -7.63 19.02
C LEU A 541 -11.66 -7.69 19.44
N ILE A 542 -11.40 -7.39 20.70
CA ILE A 542 -10.07 -7.48 21.30
C ILE A 542 -9.85 -8.89 21.82
N ILE A 543 -8.85 -9.56 21.26
CA ILE A 543 -8.48 -10.95 21.59
C ILE A 543 -7.07 -11.01 22.15
N GLU A 544 -6.80 -12.02 22.97
CA GLU A 544 -5.48 -12.31 23.52
C GLU A 544 -4.92 -13.61 22.95
N ILE A 545 -3.66 -13.59 22.52
CA ILE A 545 -2.91 -14.77 22.04
C ILE A 545 -1.47 -14.65 22.55
N SER A 546 -1.03 -15.63 23.34
CA SER A 546 0.30 -15.72 23.97
C SER A 546 0.71 -14.43 24.70
N GLU A 547 -0.15 -13.97 25.62
CA GLU A 547 0.03 -12.72 26.41
C GLU A 547 0.11 -11.43 25.57
N ARG A 548 -0.34 -11.48 24.30
CA ARG A 548 -0.40 -10.31 23.41
C ARG A 548 -1.81 -10.06 22.94
N THR A 549 -2.14 -8.79 22.81
CA THR A 549 -3.46 -8.31 22.41
C THR A 549 -3.51 -7.99 20.92
N PHE A 550 -4.58 -8.45 20.28
CA PHE A 550 -4.87 -8.20 18.87
C PHE A 550 -6.31 -7.73 18.73
N ALA A 551 -6.57 -6.91 17.72
CA ALA A 551 -7.92 -6.47 17.38
C ALA A 551 -8.37 -7.13 16.07
N VAL A 552 -9.55 -7.74 16.07
CA VAL A 552 -10.17 -8.34 14.88
C VAL A 552 -11.42 -7.55 14.53
N PRO A 553 -11.52 -6.97 13.31
CA PRO A 553 -12.73 -6.25 12.91
C PRO A 553 -13.97 -7.13 13.01
N GLU A 554 -15.03 -6.65 13.67
CA GLU A 554 -16.26 -7.43 13.89
C GLU A 554 -16.92 -7.84 12.57
N GLU A 555 -16.81 -7.01 11.53
CA GLU A 555 -17.31 -7.30 10.19
C GLU A 555 -16.69 -8.56 9.55
N SER A 556 -15.53 -8.99 10.04
CA SER A 556 -14.85 -10.20 9.56
C SER A 556 -15.20 -11.46 10.37
N ILE A 557 -15.86 -11.30 11.52
CA ILE A 557 -16.18 -12.40 12.43
C ILE A 557 -17.54 -12.98 12.04
N GLU A 558 -17.57 -14.28 11.73
CA GLU A 558 -18.81 -15.01 11.46
C GLU A 558 -19.44 -15.51 12.76
N ILE A 559 -18.65 -16.15 13.63
CA ILE A 559 -19.13 -16.70 14.90
C ILE A 559 -17.97 -16.92 15.88
N ILE A 560 -18.25 -16.78 17.17
CA ILE A 560 -17.35 -17.14 18.26
C ILE A 560 -17.80 -18.50 18.83
N LEU A 561 -16.88 -19.45 18.91
CA LEU A 561 -17.13 -20.79 19.42
C LEU A 561 -16.35 -21.02 20.72
N ARG A 562 -17.05 -21.56 21.72
CA ARG A 562 -16.44 -22.05 22.97
C ARG A 562 -16.64 -23.55 23.03
N ILE A 563 -15.55 -24.31 22.96
CA ILE A 563 -15.56 -25.77 22.87
C ILE A 563 -14.86 -26.35 24.09
N LYS A 564 -15.42 -27.40 24.72
CA LYS A 564 -14.74 -28.12 25.81
C LYS A 564 -13.51 -28.85 25.26
N ASN A 565 -12.43 -28.97 26.06
CA ASN A 565 -11.21 -29.66 25.60
C ASN A 565 -11.46 -31.07 25.04
N GLU A 566 -12.38 -31.81 25.64
CA GLU A 566 -12.76 -33.16 25.19
C GLU A 566 -13.40 -33.13 23.79
N GLU A 567 -14.34 -32.21 23.57
CA GLU A 567 -15.04 -32.02 22.28
C GLU A 567 -14.14 -31.35 21.21
N PHE A 568 -13.13 -30.60 21.64
CA PHE A 568 -12.16 -29.95 20.76
C PHE A 568 -11.25 -30.96 20.05
N ILE A 569 -10.83 -32.01 20.75
CA ILE A 569 -10.03 -33.10 20.17
C ILE A 569 -10.85 -33.84 19.11
N ASP A 570 -12.14 -34.06 19.36
CA ASP A 570 -13.04 -34.78 18.45
C ASP A 570 -13.47 -33.93 17.23
N SER A 571 -13.38 -32.60 17.30
CA SER A 571 -13.80 -31.68 16.24
C SER A 571 -12.67 -31.19 15.33
N ILE A 572 -11.40 -31.48 15.67
CA ILE A 572 -10.23 -31.15 14.85
C ILE A 572 -9.77 -32.37 14.05
N PHE A 573 -9.64 -32.17 12.74
CA PHE A 573 -9.11 -33.16 11.81
C PHE A 573 -7.85 -32.58 11.16
N THR A 574 -6.91 -33.44 10.78
CA THR A 574 -5.78 -33.03 9.94
C THR A 574 -6.02 -33.51 8.53
N VAL A 575 -6.09 -32.59 7.58
CA VAL A 575 -6.30 -32.85 6.15
C VAL A 575 -5.12 -32.26 5.39
N PHE A 576 -4.37 -33.08 4.66
CA PHE A 576 -3.16 -32.66 3.91
C PHE A 576 -2.18 -31.80 4.74
N ASN A 577 -1.93 -32.20 5.99
CA ASN A 577 -1.03 -31.50 6.92
C ASN A 577 -1.53 -30.12 7.41
N GLN A 578 -2.80 -29.77 7.15
CA GLN A 578 -3.48 -28.62 7.74
C GLN A 578 -4.52 -29.10 8.75
N LYS A 579 -4.55 -28.47 9.93
CA LYS A 579 -5.61 -28.71 10.91
C LYS A 579 -6.88 -28.01 10.42
N VAL A 580 -8.02 -28.66 10.58
CA VAL A 580 -9.33 -28.13 10.20
C VAL A 580 -10.34 -28.40 11.31
N LEU A 581 -11.24 -27.46 11.53
CA LEU A 581 -12.36 -27.56 12.46
C LEU A 581 -13.62 -27.99 11.70
N LYS A 582 -14.24 -29.09 12.11
CA LYS A 582 -15.52 -29.57 11.55
C LYS A 582 -16.68 -29.12 12.43
N ARG A 583 -17.62 -28.35 11.87
CA ARG A 583 -18.82 -27.88 12.59
C ARG A 583 -20.02 -27.83 11.62
N GLN A 584 -21.13 -28.49 11.99
CA GLN A 584 -22.40 -28.46 11.22
C GLN A 584 -22.24 -28.69 9.69
N ASN A 585 -21.48 -29.71 9.29
CA ASN A 585 -21.14 -30.04 7.88
C ASN A 585 -20.28 -29.01 7.11
N VAL A 586 -19.73 -28.00 7.77
CA VAL A 586 -18.75 -27.08 7.21
C VAL A 586 -17.38 -27.34 7.83
N ILE A 587 -16.33 -27.29 7.01
CA ILE A 587 -14.94 -27.47 7.43
C ILE A 587 -14.26 -26.10 7.35
N TYR A 588 -13.75 -25.63 8.48
CA TYR A 588 -12.99 -24.39 8.57
C TYR A 588 -11.50 -24.72 8.71
N PRO A 589 -10.63 -24.30 7.79
CA PRO A 589 -9.19 -24.37 8.00
C PRO A 589 -8.81 -23.70 9.32
N LEU A 590 -8.04 -24.40 10.16
CA LEU A 590 -7.62 -23.91 11.47
C LEU A 590 -6.27 -23.22 11.34
N VAL A 591 -6.25 -21.95 11.72
CA VAL A 591 -5.10 -21.07 11.67
C VAL A 591 -4.55 -20.90 13.08
N GLU A 592 -3.35 -21.42 13.31
CA GLU A 592 -2.59 -21.27 14.55
C GLU A 592 -1.76 -19.99 14.47
N LEU A 593 -2.35 -18.88 14.92
CA LEU A 593 -1.75 -17.54 14.76
C LEU A 593 -0.49 -17.36 15.60
N ASP A 594 -0.40 -18.03 16.75
CA ASP A 594 0.80 -18.11 17.59
C ASP A 594 2.02 -18.63 16.81
N LYS A 595 1.84 -19.67 15.99
CA LYS A 595 2.91 -20.22 15.14
C LYS A 595 3.27 -19.30 13.99
N ILE A 596 2.27 -18.68 13.36
CA ILE A 596 2.48 -17.72 12.26
C ILE A 596 3.29 -16.51 12.74
N LEU A 597 2.99 -16.03 13.95
CA LEU A 597 3.64 -14.88 14.57
C LEU A 597 4.92 -15.25 15.33
N ASN A 598 5.32 -16.53 15.33
CA ASN A 598 6.47 -17.06 16.06
C ASN A 598 6.47 -16.65 17.54
N LEU A 599 5.30 -16.71 18.18
CA LEU A 599 5.12 -16.39 19.59
C LEU A 599 5.55 -17.58 20.45
N LYS A 600 6.08 -17.28 21.64
CA LYS A 600 6.41 -18.34 22.60
C LYS A 600 5.11 -18.95 23.13
N PRO A 601 4.95 -20.28 23.06
CA PRO A 601 3.78 -20.92 23.62
C PRO A 601 3.77 -20.67 25.14
N VAL A 602 2.73 -20.01 25.62
CA VAL A 602 2.47 -19.90 27.05
C VAL A 602 1.81 -21.22 27.48
N ASN A 603 2.35 -21.87 28.50
CA ASN A 603 1.74 -23.05 29.08
C ASN A 603 0.38 -22.64 29.66
N LYS A 604 -0.69 -22.87 28.90
CA LYS A 604 -2.05 -22.75 29.41
C LYS A 604 -2.17 -23.76 30.55
N GLY A 605 -2.42 -23.28 31.78
CA GLY A 605 -2.99 -24.13 32.82
C GLY A 605 -4.27 -24.78 32.28
N ASN A 606 -4.68 -25.93 32.82
CA ASN A 606 -5.88 -26.65 32.38
C ASN A 606 -7.13 -25.73 32.33
N THR A 607 -7.38 -25.09 31.20
CA THR A 607 -8.63 -24.38 30.92
C THR A 607 -9.61 -25.40 30.38
N GLU A 608 -10.78 -25.55 30.99
CA GLU A 608 -11.80 -26.54 30.59
C GLU A 608 -12.34 -26.29 29.17
N TYR A 609 -12.17 -25.07 28.65
CA TYR A 609 -12.67 -24.62 27.35
C TYR A 609 -11.56 -24.01 26.49
N ILE A 610 -11.71 -24.15 25.18
CA ILE A 610 -10.94 -23.46 24.14
C ILE A 610 -11.88 -22.54 23.38
N GLU A 611 -11.43 -21.31 23.17
CA GLU A 611 -12.14 -20.29 22.40
C GLU A 611 -11.59 -20.25 20.97
N ILE A 612 -12.50 -20.22 20.01
CA ILE A 612 -12.19 -20.22 18.57
C ILE A 612 -13.01 -19.13 17.90
N LEU A 613 -12.33 -18.33 17.08
CA LEU A 613 -12.94 -17.30 16.26
C LEU A 613 -13.09 -17.79 14.83
N VAL A 614 -14.31 -17.90 14.32
CA VAL A 614 -14.55 -18.21 12.90
C VAL A 614 -14.63 -16.90 12.13
N ILE A 615 -13.76 -16.75 11.14
CA ILE A 615 -13.62 -15.56 10.31
C ILE A 615 -14.16 -15.86 8.91
N ARG A 616 -14.95 -14.92 8.36
CA ARG A 616 -15.40 -14.93 6.98
C ARG A 616 -15.23 -13.55 6.37
N ASN A 617 -14.36 -13.44 5.36
CA ASN A 617 -14.07 -12.16 4.73
C ASN A 617 -13.79 -12.35 3.22
N GLU A 618 -14.48 -11.60 2.36
CA GLU A 618 -14.29 -11.58 0.90
C GLU A 618 -14.26 -12.98 0.24
N GLY A 619 -14.98 -13.97 0.78
CA GLY A 619 -14.97 -15.35 0.28
C GLY A 619 -13.87 -16.23 0.87
N TYR A 620 -13.02 -15.76 1.77
CA TYR A 620 -12.22 -16.63 2.63
C TYR A 620 -13.03 -17.02 3.87
N SER A 621 -12.87 -18.26 4.34
CA SER A 621 -13.46 -18.71 5.60
C SER A 621 -12.49 -19.64 6.33
N PHE A 622 -12.21 -19.34 7.59
CA PHE A 622 -11.25 -20.07 8.41
C PHE A 622 -11.49 -19.81 9.91
N ALA A 623 -10.83 -20.58 10.77
CA ALA A 623 -10.97 -20.49 12.22
C ALA A 623 -9.62 -20.16 12.86
N ILE A 624 -9.59 -19.27 13.86
CA ILE A 624 -8.41 -18.91 14.65
C ILE A 624 -8.62 -19.40 16.09
N ILE A 625 -7.63 -20.08 16.67
CA ILE A 625 -7.62 -20.39 18.10
C ILE A 625 -7.16 -19.15 18.87
N ILE A 626 -7.90 -18.77 19.90
CA ILE A 626 -7.56 -17.63 20.76
C ILE A 626 -7.41 -18.09 22.22
N ASP A 627 -6.71 -17.30 23.02
CA ASP A 627 -6.53 -17.61 24.44
C ASP A 627 -7.69 -17.08 25.26
N ASN A 628 -8.08 -15.83 24.99
CA ASN A 628 -9.19 -15.18 25.67
C ASN A 628 -9.76 -14.04 24.80
N ILE A 629 -11.03 -13.71 25.02
CA ILE A 629 -11.67 -12.49 24.51
C ILE A 629 -11.69 -11.46 25.63
N ILE A 630 -11.15 -10.28 25.37
CA ILE A 630 -11.05 -9.21 26.36
C ILE A 630 -12.32 -8.35 26.34
N ASP A 631 -12.61 -7.72 25.20
CA ASP A 631 -13.74 -6.79 25.05
C ASP A 631 -14.05 -6.53 23.55
N SER A 632 -15.13 -5.81 23.26
CA SER A 632 -15.38 -5.20 21.95
C SER A 632 -15.22 -3.69 22.05
N GLU A 633 -14.37 -3.12 21.20
CA GLU A 633 -14.01 -1.70 21.25
C GLU A 633 -14.06 -1.04 19.87
N GLU A 634 -14.45 0.23 19.86
CA GLU A 634 -14.32 1.10 18.70
C GLU A 634 -12.86 1.61 18.63
N ILE A 635 -12.11 1.08 17.67
CA ILE A 635 -10.68 1.34 17.53
C ILE A 635 -10.37 2.29 16.39
N VAL A 636 -9.31 3.08 16.56
CA VAL A 636 -8.76 3.93 15.52
C VAL A 636 -7.65 3.17 14.78
N LEU A 637 -7.87 2.86 13.51
CA LEU A 637 -6.89 2.19 12.66
C LEU A 637 -5.85 3.20 12.13
N LYS A 638 -4.60 3.03 12.53
CA LYS A 638 -3.44 3.73 11.96
C LYS A 638 -2.67 2.79 11.03
N LYS A 639 -2.33 3.27 9.83
CA LYS A 639 -1.51 2.50 8.89
C LYS A 639 -0.11 2.29 9.49
N ILE A 640 0.36 1.04 9.43
CA ILE A 640 1.72 0.69 9.82
C ILE A 640 2.64 0.97 8.62
N PRO A 641 3.80 1.64 8.80
CA PRO A 641 4.77 1.84 7.72
C PRO A 641 5.24 0.52 7.11
N ASN A 642 5.49 0.50 5.80
CA ASN A 642 5.83 -0.72 5.04
C ASN A 642 7.05 -1.50 5.57
N CYS A 643 7.92 -0.89 6.38
CA CYS A 643 9.06 -1.55 7.02
C CYS A 643 8.67 -2.55 8.12
N PHE A 644 7.45 -2.50 8.65
CA PHE A 644 6.92 -3.44 9.65
C PHE A 644 6.00 -4.51 9.03
N ASN A 645 6.06 -4.69 7.71
CA ASN A 645 5.13 -5.55 6.98
C ASN A 645 5.45 -7.05 7.16
N PHE A 646 4.86 -7.68 8.18
CA PHE A 646 4.88 -9.13 8.44
C PHE A 646 4.02 -9.90 7.41
N GLY A 647 4.42 -9.90 6.13
CA GLY A 647 3.68 -10.59 5.08
C GLY A 647 2.25 -10.06 4.84
N GLY A 648 1.93 -8.86 5.34
CA GLY A 648 0.64 -8.21 5.18
C GLY A 648 -0.44 -8.60 6.20
N ILE A 649 -0.16 -9.46 7.17
CA ILE A 649 -1.18 -10.02 8.09
C ILE A 649 -1.87 -8.99 9.00
N PHE A 650 -1.33 -7.78 9.11
CA PHE A 650 -1.90 -6.69 9.90
C PHE A 650 -2.45 -5.60 9.00
N ALA A 651 -3.71 -5.21 9.21
CA ALA A 651 -4.34 -4.07 8.55
C ALA A 651 -3.76 -2.73 9.03
N GLY A 652 -3.27 -2.71 10.29
CA GLY A 652 -2.70 -1.54 10.92
C GLY A 652 -2.48 -1.74 12.41
N ALA A 653 -2.23 -0.65 13.12
CA ALA A 653 -2.08 -0.60 14.56
C ALA A 653 -3.14 0.31 15.17
N THR A 654 -3.49 0.07 16.42
CA THR A 654 -4.39 0.90 17.19
C THR A 654 -3.87 1.09 18.61
N PHE A 655 -4.39 2.10 19.30
CA PHE A 655 -4.17 2.27 20.73
C PHE A 655 -5.36 1.65 21.44
N MET A 656 -5.07 0.66 22.27
CA MET A 656 -6.05 0.07 23.16
C MET A 656 -6.39 1.05 24.26
N GLY A 657 -7.55 0.87 24.88
CA GLY A 657 -8.01 1.85 25.85
C GLY A 657 -7.23 1.91 27.19
N ASP A 658 -6.25 1.03 27.40
CA ASP A 658 -5.24 1.11 28.47
C ASP A 658 -3.97 1.88 28.05
N GLY A 659 -3.94 2.41 26.82
CA GLY A 659 -2.80 3.09 26.22
C GLY A 659 -1.76 2.16 25.58
N SER A 660 -1.95 0.84 25.66
CA SER A 660 -1.10 -0.12 24.96
C SER A 660 -1.36 -0.11 23.46
N VAL A 661 -0.41 -0.63 22.68
CA VAL A 661 -0.56 -0.73 21.22
C VAL A 661 -1.09 -2.11 20.88
N GLY A 662 -2.26 -2.16 20.26
CA GLY A 662 -2.86 -3.37 19.69
C GLY A 662 -2.63 -3.42 18.18
N LEU A 663 -2.37 -4.61 17.63
CA LEU A 663 -2.28 -4.81 16.20
C LEU A 663 -3.64 -5.26 15.64
N VAL A 664 -4.08 -4.65 14.54
CA VAL A 664 -5.35 -4.97 13.88
C VAL A 664 -5.10 -6.03 12.81
N LEU A 665 -5.77 -7.17 12.93
CA LEU A 665 -5.60 -8.31 12.03
C LEU A 665 -6.34 -8.10 10.70
N ASP A 666 -5.67 -8.41 9.59
CA ASP A 666 -6.27 -8.41 8.25
C ASP A 666 -6.66 -9.86 7.87
N ALA A 667 -7.96 -10.15 7.99
CA ALA A 667 -8.51 -11.47 7.70
C ALA A 667 -8.17 -12.00 6.29
N LYS A 668 -8.17 -11.12 5.29
CA LYS A 668 -7.88 -11.49 3.90
C LYS A 668 -6.39 -11.83 3.75
N LYS A 669 -5.52 -10.99 4.28
CA LYS A 669 -4.07 -11.20 4.18
C LYS A 669 -3.62 -12.42 4.98
N ILE A 670 -4.24 -12.70 6.12
CA ILE A 670 -4.02 -13.95 6.86
C ILE A 670 -4.39 -15.17 6.02
N ALA A 671 -5.53 -15.14 5.32
CA ALA A 671 -5.93 -16.23 4.42
C ALA A 671 -4.96 -16.40 3.23
N GLU A 672 -4.53 -15.30 2.60
CA GLU A 672 -3.54 -15.31 1.52
C GLU A 672 -2.18 -15.87 1.99
N PHE A 673 -1.70 -15.41 3.16
CA PHE A 673 -0.43 -15.82 3.75
C PHE A 673 -0.41 -17.32 4.11
N THR A 674 -1.55 -17.85 4.57
CA THR A 674 -1.71 -19.26 4.94
C THR A 674 -2.04 -20.16 3.75
N GLY A 675 -2.20 -19.60 2.54
CA GLY A 675 -2.54 -20.35 1.33
C GLY A 675 -3.98 -20.87 1.31
N ILE A 676 -4.87 -20.29 2.12
CA ILE A 676 -6.29 -20.63 2.13
C ILE A 676 -6.89 -20.10 0.84
N LYS A 677 -7.47 -20.99 0.03
CA LYS A 677 -8.09 -20.59 -1.24
C LYS A 677 -9.38 -19.84 -0.98
N LYS A 678 -9.60 -18.80 -1.79
CA LYS A 678 -10.86 -18.07 -1.82
C LYS A 678 -11.97 -19.09 -2.14
N ILE A 679 -13.00 -19.13 -1.31
CA ILE A 679 -14.31 -19.66 -1.66
C ILE A 679 -14.86 -18.70 -2.71
N THR A 680 -14.36 -18.83 -3.93
CA THR A 680 -14.98 -18.19 -5.08
C THR A 680 -16.42 -18.67 -5.07
N GLN A 681 -17.38 -17.74 -5.17
CA GLN A 681 -18.74 -18.06 -5.64
C GLN A 681 -18.76 -18.57 -7.11
N ASN A 682 -17.66 -19.22 -7.53
CA ASN A 682 -17.46 -20.08 -8.67
C ASN A 682 -17.06 -21.52 -8.23
N PHE A 683 -17.59 -21.99 -7.09
CA PHE A 683 -18.24 -23.31 -7.07
C PHE A 683 -19.69 -23.20 -7.61
N SER A 684 -19.93 -22.23 -8.50
CA SER A 684 -21.17 -22.07 -9.23
C SER A 684 -21.13 -22.98 -10.45
N LYS A 685 -22.19 -23.75 -10.61
CA LYS A 685 -22.84 -24.02 -11.90
C LYS A 685 -22.08 -24.76 -13.01
N GLU A 686 -20.80 -25.13 -12.87
CA GLU A 686 -20.10 -25.97 -13.87
C GLU A 686 -19.69 -27.37 -13.38
N SER A 687 -19.83 -27.69 -12.08
CA SER A 687 -19.95 -29.09 -11.60
C SER A 687 -21.40 -29.50 -11.34
N ASN A 688 -22.35 -28.68 -11.80
CA ASN A 688 -23.79 -28.97 -11.84
C ASN A 688 -24.29 -29.22 -13.28
N LEU A 689 -23.39 -29.43 -14.23
CA LEU A 689 -23.75 -29.72 -15.62
C LEU A 689 -23.90 -31.20 -15.96
N ASP A 690 -23.67 -32.15 -15.04
CA ASP A 690 -24.06 -33.56 -15.29
C ASP A 690 -24.48 -34.39 -14.06
N ILE A 691 -24.60 -33.84 -12.84
CA ILE A 691 -25.08 -34.66 -11.69
C ILE A 691 -26.63 -34.70 -11.60
N ASN A 692 -27.33 -33.76 -12.23
CA ASN A 692 -28.79 -33.78 -12.32
C ASN A 692 -29.33 -34.38 -13.64
N LYS A 693 -28.47 -35.05 -14.43
CA LYS A 693 -28.87 -35.74 -15.67
C LYS A 693 -28.15 -37.08 -15.91
N SER A 694 -28.00 -37.90 -14.88
CA SER A 694 -27.96 -39.36 -15.08
C SER A 694 -28.80 -40.09 -14.03
N LYS A 695 -30.06 -40.31 -14.44
CA LYS A 695 -30.96 -41.43 -14.10
C LYS A 695 -31.01 -41.90 -12.64
N GLN A 696 -32.23 -41.83 -12.13
CA GLN A 696 -32.77 -42.50 -10.94
C GLN A 696 -32.52 -44.02 -10.83
N ASN A 697 -31.81 -44.66 -11.76
CA ASN A 697 -31.36 -46.05 -11.66
C ASN A 697 -29.93 -46.12 -12.25
N SER A 698 -28.91 -46.28 -11.41
CA SER A 698 -27.55 -46.60 -11.84
C SER A 698 -27.15 -47.95 -11.24
N ASN A 699 -26.69 -48.86 -12.09
CA ASN A 699 -26.18 -50.14 -11.62
C ASN A 699 -24.85 -49.92 -10.91
N MET A 700 -24.66 -50.63 -9.80
CA MET A 700 -23.51 -50.50 -8.93
C MET A 700 -22.92 -51.89 -8.72
N LEU A 701 -21.60 -52.02 -8.89
CA LEU A 701 -20.89 -53.24 -8.54
C LEU A 701 -20.55 -53.20 -7.05
N VAL A 702 -21.20 -54.04 -6.26
CA VAL A 702 -20.93 -54.18 -4.82
C VAL A 702 -19.76 -55.13 -4.63
N THR A 703 -18.76 -54.65 -3.91
CA THR A 703 -17.50 -55.33 -3.62
C THR A 703 -17.21 -55.28 -2.13
N LYS A 704 -16.39 -56.21 -1.67
CA LYS A 704 -15.87 -56.22 -0.32
C LYS A 704 -14.41 -55.78 -0.34
N LEU A 705 -14.05 -54.86 0.55
CA LEU A 705 -12.67 -54.45 0.77
C LEU A 705 -12.18 -54.78 2.19
N GLU A 706 -13.09 -55.00 3.15
CA GLU A 706 -12.76 -55.47 4.50
C GLU A 706 -13.87 -56.37 5.08
N GLU A 707 -13.57 -57.15 6.12
CA GLU A 707 -14.46 -58.16 6.75
C GLU A 707 -15.91 -57.69 7.01
N LYS A 708 -16.14 -56.41 7.32
CA LYS A 708 -17.45 -55.84 7.65
C LYS A 708 -17.90 -54.66 6.76
N SER A 709 -17.09 -54.23 5.81
CA SER A 709 -17.32 -52.99 5.05
C SER A 709 -17.57 -53.32 3.57
N MET A 710 -18.76 -52.93 3.08
CA MET A 710 -19.16 -53.12 1.69
C MET A 710 -18.99 -51.80 0.93
N PHE A 711 -18.44 -51.90 -0.28
CA PHE A 711 -18.18 -50.76 -1.15
C PHE A 711 -18.80 -50.97 -2.52
N ALA A 712 -19.22 -49.89 -3.17
CA ALA A 712 -19.84 -49.96 -4.49
C ALA A 712 -19.08 -49.11 -5.51
N PHE A 713 -18.78 -49.69 -6.67
CA PHE A 713 -18.28 -48.96 -7.83
C PHE A 713 -19.44 -48.67 -8.80
N PRO A 714 -19.61 -47.43 -9.28
CA PRO A 714 -20.57 -47.14 -10.35
C PRO A 714 -20.18 -47.88 -11.63
N LEU A 715 -21.12 -48.65 -12.18
CA LEU A 715 -20.84 -49.57 -13.30
C LEU A 715 -20.41 -48.82 -14.58
N GLU A 716 -20.77 -47.55 -14.71
CA GLU A 716 -20.42 -46.69 -15.85
C GLU A 716 -18.90 -46.46 -16.01
N TYR A 717 -18.14 -46.57 -14.91
CA TYR A 717 -16.68 -46.44 -14.94
C TYR A 717 -15.96 -47.79 -15.10
N ILE A 718 -16.68 -48.90 -14.94
CA ILE A 718 -16.09 -50.24 -14.96
C ILE A 718 -16.04 -50.74 -16.41
N PHE A 719 -14.85 -51.02 -16.91
CA PHE A 719 -14.68 -51.66 -18.20
C PHE A 719 -14.92 -53.18 -18.11
N ARG A 720 -14.31 -53.84 -17.11
CA ARG A 720 -14.52 -55.26 -16.82
C ARG A 720 -13.99 -55.64 -15.43
N ILE A 721 -14.35 -56.83 -14.95
CA ILE A 721 -13.77 -57.48 -13.77
C ILE A 721 -12.96 -58.67 -14.28
N GLU A 722 -11.73 -58.82 -13.81
CA GLU A 722 -10.82 -59.90 -14.18
C GLU A 722 -10.30 -60.59 -12.93
N GLU A 723 -10.17 -61.91 -12.98
CA GLU A 723 -9.50 -62.69 -11.95
C GLU A 723 -8.07 -63.00 -12.44
N ILE A 724 -7.09 -62.44 -11.74
CA ILE A 724 -5.71 -62.41 -12.21
C ILE A 724 -4.83 -63.26 -11.28
N PRO A 725 -4.11 -64.26 -11.80
CA PRO A 725 -3.16 -65.03 -11.00
C PRO A 725 -2.05 -64.13 -10.47
N LYS A 726 -1.73 -64.21 -9.18
CA LYS A 726 -0.69 -63.34 -8.55
C LYS A 726 0.68 -63.45 -9.24
N LYS A 727 0.98 -64.59 -9.85
CA LYS A 727 2.20 -64.84 -10.64
C LYS A 727 2.36 -63.92 -11.88
N ASN A 728 1.28 -63.31 -12.36
CA ASN A 728 1.30 -62.42 -13.52
C ASN A 728 1.55 -60.95 -13.13
N ILE A 729 1.60 -60.64 -11.83
CA ILE A 729 1.91 -59.31 -11.32
C ILE A 729 3.42 -59.11 -11.37
N GLN A 730 3.84 -58.07 -12.09
CA GLN A 730 5.22 -57.60 -12.15
C GLN A 730 5.32 -56.29 -11.38
N LYS A 731 6.50 -55.97 -10.84
CA LYS A 731 6.75 -54.70 -10.17
C LYS A 731 7.53 -53.77 -11.08
N SER A 732 7.02 -52.55 -11.25
CA SER A 732 7.76 -51.44 -11.87
C SER A 732 7.99 -50.38 -10.80
N GLY A 733 9.12 -50.49 -10.08
CA GLY A 733 9.38 -49.70 -8.88
C GLY A 733 8.48 -50.12 -7.72
N ALA A 734 7.78 -49.16 -7.11
CA ALA A 734 6.81 -49.40 -6.04
C ALA A 734 5.39 -49.73 -6.56
N LEU A 735 5.18 -49.71 -7.89
CA LEU A 735 3.89 -49.93 -8.51
C LEU A 735 3.76 -51.38 -9.03
N ASP A 736 2.66 -52.03 -8.67
CA ASP A 736 2.28 -53.32 -9.23
C ASP A 736 1.68 -53.10 -10.63
N VAL A 737 2.19 -53.81 -11.63
CA VAL A 737 1.78 -53.72 -13.02
C VAL A 737 1.52 -55.10 -13.60
N ILE A 738 0.61 -55.18 -14.56
CA ILE A 738 0.34 -56.41 -15.31
C ILE A 738 0.39 -56.15 -16.81
N GLN A 739 0.75 -57.17 -17.58
CA GLN A 739 0.56 -57.13 -19.02
C GLN A 739 -0.91 -57.44 -19.32
N TYR A 740 -1.66 -56.42 -19.74
CA TYR A 740 -3.08 -56.54 -20.07
C TYR A 740 -3.26 -56.21 -21.55
N ARG A 741 -3.52 -57.25 -22.36
CA ARG A 741 -3.51 -57.19 -23.83
C ARG A 741 -2.12 -56.77 -24.35
N GLU A 742 -2.03 -55.76 -25.21
CA GLU A 742 -0.77 -55.24 -25.76
C GLU A 742 -0.18 -54.06 -24.96
N GLN A 743 -0.72 -53.77 -23.77
CA GLN A 743 -0.30 -52.62 -22.95
C GLN A 743 0.01 -53.04 -21.51
N VAL A 744 0.83 -52.25 -20.83
CA VAL A 744 1.12 -52.42 -19.40
C VAL A 744 0.07 -51.65 -18.61
N MET A 745 -0.67 -52.36 -17.76
CA MET A 745 -1.73 -51.78 -16.92
C MET A 745 -1.25 -51.70 -15.47
N PRO A 746 -1.26 -50.51 -14.85
CA PRO A 746 -1.00 -50.39 -13.42
C PRO A 746 -2.17 -50.92 -12.61
N VAL A 747 -1.85 -51.62 -11.53
CA VAL A 747 -2.81 -52.21 -10.59
C VAL A 747 -2.58 -51.59 -9.22
N TYR A 748 -3.62 -50.92 -8.72
CA TYR A 748 -3.58 -50.26 -7.43
C TYR A 748 -4.41 -51.01 -6.40
N ASN A 749 -3.90 -51.02 -5.17
CA ASN A 749 -4.65 -51.56 -4.04
C ASN A 749 -5.70 -50.55 -3.58
N MET A 750 -6.98 -50.89 -3.76
CA MET A 750 -8.09 -49.99 -3.41
C MET A 750 -8.13 -49.69 -1.90
N ALA A 751 -7.78 -50.67 -1.07
CA ALA A 751 -7.74 -50.48 0.38
C ALA A 751 -6.70 -49.43 0.78
N ASN A 752 -5.52 -49.47 0.16
CA ASN A 752 -4.47 -48.48 0.42
C ASN A 752 -4.87 -47.08 -0.06
N ILE A 753 -5.49 -46.97 -1.24
CA ILE A 753 -5.95 -45.67 -1.78
C ILE A 753 -6.96 -45.00 -0.84
N LEU A 754 -7.85 -45.81 -0.25
CA LEU A 754 -8.87 -45.39 0.71
C LEU A 754 -8.38 -45.37 2.17
N ASN A 755 -7.07 -45.53 2.40
CA ASN A 755 -6.44 -45.55 3.73
C ASN A 755 -7.12 -46.52 4.72
N LEU A 756 -7.53 -47.69 4.25
CA LEU A 756 -8.09 -48.76 5.09
C LEU A 756 -6.97 -49.42 5.91
N THR A 757 -7.26 -49.79 7.16
CA THR A 757 -6.25 -50.21 8.16
C THR A 757 -5.85 -51.68 8.05
N LYS A 758 -6.58 -52.50 7.27
CA LYS A 758 -6.24 -53.91 6.99
C LYS A 758 -5.86 -54.12 5.53
N ASN A 759 -4.79 -54.88 5.29
CA ASN A 759 -4.45 -55.40 3.96
C ASN A 759 -5.51 -56.41 3.49
N LEU A 760 -5.91 -56.31 2.21
CA LEU A 760 -6.90 -57.19 1.58
C LEU A 760 -6.49 -58.68 1.71
N LYS A 761 -7.40 -59.52 2.21
CA LYS A 761 -7.22 -60.98 2.25
C LYS A 761 -7.59 -61.59 0.90
N HIS A 762 -6.64 -61.67 -0.02
CA HIS A 762 -6.85 -62.41 -1.27
C HIS A 762 -6.56 -63.90 -1.09
N SER A 763 -7.22 -64.77 -1.89
CA SER A 763 -6.87 -66.19 -1.96
C SER A 763 -5.38 -66.36 -2.33
N GLU A 764 -4.75 -67.47 -1.92
CA GLU A 764 -3.31 -67.64 -2.10
C GLU A 764 -2.87 -67.62 -3.58
N GLU A 765 -3.76 -67.94 -4.53
CA GLU A 765 -3.43 -68.10 -5.96
C GLU A 765 -3.91 -66.96 -6.89
N ASN A 766 -5.07 -66.33 -6.64
CA ASN A 766 -5.68 -65.34 -7.55
C ASN A 766 -6.10 -64.04 -6.84
N MET A 767 -6.24 -62.94 -7.61
CA MET A 767 -6.76 -61.64 -7.15
C MET A 767 -7.87 -61.13 -8.06
N ASN A 768 -8.92 -60.55 -7.47
CA ASN A 768 -9.99 -59.88 -8.21
C ASN A 768 -9.59 -58.44 -8.52
N VAL A 769 -9.60 -58.07 -9.80
CA VAL A 769 -9.24 -56.73 -10.28
C VAL A 769 -10.39 -56.12 -11.04
N VAL A 770 -10.87 -54.98 -10.56
CA VAL A 770 -11.84 -54.13 -11.27
C VAL A 770 -11.07 -53.23 -12.22
N VAL A 771 -11.22 -53.44 -13.52
CA VAL A 771 -10.55 -52.67 -14.57
C VAL A 771 -11.42 -51.47 -14.94
N VAL A 772 -10.89 -50.28 -14.71
CA VAL A 772 -11.51 -48.99 -15.02
C VAL A 772 -10.78 -48.39 -16.22
N LYS A 773 -11.53 -47.78 -17.14
CA LYS A 773 -10.96 -47.08 -18.29
C LYS A 773 -10.88 -45.59 -17.98
N ASN A 774 -9.67 -45.03 -18.01
CA ASN A 774 -9.43 -43.60 -17.89
C ASN A 774 -8.85 -43.08 -19.21
N ASN A 775 -9.64 -42.36 -20.00
CA ASN A 775 -9.32 -41.95 -21.37
C ASN A 775 -8.92 -43.15 -22.26
N GLU A 776 -7.65 -43.26 -22.69
CA GLU A 776 -7.12 -44.38 -23.50
C GLU A 776 -6.29 -45.39 -22.68
N GLN A 777 -6.18 -45.22 -21.36
CA GLN A 777 -5.40 -46.09 -20.49
C GLN A 777 -6.30 -46.90 -19.55
N PHE A 778 -5.94 -48.15 -19.31
CA PHE A 778 -6.60 -48.99 -18.34
C PHE A 778 -5.92 -48.86 -16.97
N VAL A 779 -6.71 -48.89 -15.91
CA VAL A 779 -6.23 -48.91 -14.52
C VAL A 779 -6.97 -50.01 -13.78
N GLY A 780 -6.23 -50.88 -13.09
CA GLY A 780 -6.81 -51.94 -12.27
C GLY A 780 -6.91 -51.54 -10.80
N PHE A 781 -8.02 -51.87 -10.14
CA PHE A 781 -8.19 -51.77 -8.70
C PHE A 781 -8.39 -53.14 -8.09
N THR A 782 -7.54 -53.55 -7.14
CA THR A 782 -7.71 -54.84 -6.45
C THR A 782 -8.81 -54.75 -5.40
N VAL A 783 -9.70 -55.74 -5.39
CA VAL A 783 -10.79 -55.87 -4.40
C VAL A 783 -10.76 -57.26 -3.75
N GLU A 784 -11.23 -57.39 -2.51
CA GLU A 784 -11.20 -58.68 -1.79
C GLU A 784 -12.11 -59.69 -2.50
N GLU A 785 -13.37 -59.30 -2.70
CA GLU A 785 -14.41 -60.12 -3.29
C GLU A 785 -15.41 -59.25 -4.05
N VAL A 786 -15.86 -59.71 -5.21
CA VAL A 786 -16.98 -59.09 -5.93
C VAL A 786 -18.25 -59.83 -5.53
N LEU A 787 -19.23 -59.11 -4.97
CA LEU A 787 -20.42 -59.72 -4.41
C LEU A 787 -21.56 -59.80 -5.43
N ASP A 788 -21.99 -58.65 -5.98
CA ASP A 788 -23.12 -58.59 -6.92
C ASP A 788 -23.19 -57.25 -7.67
N ILE A 789 -23.99 -57.17 -8.73
CA ILE A 789 -24.39 -55.92 -9.37
C ILE A 789 -25.81 -55.58 -8.94
N VAL A 790 -25.98 -54.45 -8.25
CA VAL A 790 -27.27 -54.02 -7.72
C VAL A 790 -27.72 -52.72 -8.38
N GLU A 791 -28.99 -52.63 -8.75
CA GLU A 791 -29.59 -51.41 -9.27
C GLU A 791 -29.93 -50.46 -8.11
N ARG A 792 -29.44 -49.22 -8.18
CA ARG A 792 -29.65 -48.22 -7.13
C ARG A 792 -30.99 -47.53 -7.31
N HIS A 793 -31.85 -47.63 -6.29
CA HIS A 793 -33.15 -46.94 -6.24
C HIS A 793 -33.21 -45.80 -5.21
N GLU A 794 -32.21 -45.67 -4.34
CA GLU A 794 -32.17 -44.70 -3.24
C GLU A 794 -31.18 -43.56 -3.49
N GLU A 795 -31.45 -42.37 -2.93
CA GLU A 795 -30.54 -41.22 -3.00
C GLU A 795 -29.24 -41.48 -2.22
N ILE A 796 -28.11 -40.94 -2.71
CA ILE A 796 -26.81 -41.07 -2.03
C ILE A 796 -26.86 -40.12 -0.84
N ASP A 797 -26.67 -40.68 0.35
CA ASP A 797 -26.42 -39.86 1.52
C ASP A 797 -24.94 -39.45 1.55
N ALA A 798 -24.67 -38.25 1.04
CA ALA A 798 -23.35 -37.64 1.06
C ALA A 798 -22.98 -37.04 2.43
N HIS A 799 -23.88 -37.04 3.42
CA HIS A 799 -23.62 -36.43 4.73
C HIS A 799 -22.72 -37.30 5.62
N ILE A 800 -22.58 -38.59 5.30
CA ILE A 800 -21.81 -39.57 6.09
C ILE A 800 -20.64 -40.09 5.23
N ILE A 801 -19.69 -39.22 4.89
CA ILE A 801 -18.44 -39.61 4.22
C ILE A 801 -17.32 -39.58 5.25
N ASP A 802 -16.63 -40.70 5.43
CA ASP A 802 -15.57 -40.87 6.43
C ASP A 802 -14.15 -40.78 5.83
N ARG A 803 -14.02 -40.76 4.50
CA ARG A 803 -12.72 -40.71 3.81
C ARG A 803 -12.81 -40.17 2.39
N ILE A 804 -11.68 -39.66 1.90
CA ILE A 804 -11.51 -39.14 0.54
C ILE A 804 -11.51 -40.31 -0.47
N GLY A 805 -12.29 -40.17 -1.55
CA GLY A 805 -12.49 -41.22 -2.55
C GLY A 805 -13.83 -41.95 -2.43
N ILE A 806 -14.70 -41.51 -1.52
CA ILE A 806 -16.09 -41.99 -1.36
C ILE A 806 -17.05 -40.85 -1.71
N LEU A 807 -18.02 -41.15 -2.58
CA LEU A 807 -19.07 -40.23 -3.05
C LEU A 807 -20.20 -40.06 -2.02
N GLY A 808 -20.45 -41.09 -1.21
CA GLY A 808 -21.46 -41.11 -0.15
C GLY A 808 -21.89 -42.55 0.18
N ASN A 809 -22.88 -42.70 1.06
CA ASN A 809 -23.41 -44.00 1.45
C ASN A 809 -24.82 -44.23 0.92
N VAL A 810 -25.18 -45.50 0.73
CA VAL A 810 -26.52 -45.91 0.36
C VAL A 810 -26.89 -47.18 1.12
N GLN A 811 -28.18 -47.42 1.40
CA GLN A 811 -28.62 -48.72 1.89
C GLN A 811 -28.92 -49.63 0.72
N ILE A 812 -28.27 -50.79 0.69
CA ILE A 812 -28.54 -51.85 -0.29
C ILE A 812 -28.87 -53.11 0.51
N ASN A 813 -30.08 -53.66 0.30
CA ASN A 813 -30.58 -54.86 0.99
C ASN A 813 -30.43 -54.80 2.52
N GLY A 814 -30.70 -53.62 3.11
CA GLY A 814 -30.62 -53.40 4.57
C GLY A 814 -29.21 -53.29 5.14
N LYS A 815 -28.18 -53.16 4.30
CA LYS A 815 -26.79 -52.90 4.70
C LYS A 815 -26.31 -51.58 4.11
N THR A 816 -25.56 -50.82 4.90
CA THR A 816 -24.92 -49.59 4.43
C THR A 816 -23.72 -49.93 3.55
N VAL A 817 -23.73 -49.41 2.32
CA VAL A 817 -22.68 -49.59 1.32
C VAL A 817 -22.13 -48.22 0.95
N SER A 818 -20.81 -48.06 0.98
CA SER A 818 -20.15 -46.81 0.62
C SER A 818 -19.80 -46.78 -0.86
N ILE A 819 -20.22 -45.75 -1.59
CA ILE A 819 -20.02 -45.61 -3.02
C ILE A 819 -18.69 -44.92 -3.29
N ILE A 820 -17.88 -45.49 -4.18
CA ILE A 820 -16.55 -44.99 -4.54
C ILE A 820 -16.66 -43.89 -5.60
N ASP A 821 -15.96 -42.78 -5.35
CA ASP A 821 -15.80 -41.66 -6.29
C ASP A 821 -14.62 -41.94 -7.24
N VAL A 822 -14.90 -42.70 -8.31
CA VAL A 822 -13.89 -43.18 -9.26
C VAL A 822 -13.11 -42.05 -9.95
N PRO A 823 -13.73 -40.95 -10.44
CA PRO A 823 -13.00 -39.83 -11.03
C PRO A 823 -11.98 -39.19 -10.08
N ASN A 824 -12.36 -38.98 -8.83
CA ASN A 824 -11.50 -38.36 -7.83
C ASN A 824 -10.36 -39.30 -7.39
N VAL A 825 -10.65 -40.60 -7.30
CA VAL A 825 -9.62 -41.63 -7.08
C VAL A 825 -8.59 -41.66 -8.21
N LEU A 826 -9.03 -41.61 -9.47
CA LEU A 826 -8.13 -41.57 -10.64
C LEU A 826 -7.30 -40.28 -10.68
N TYR A 827 -7.88 -39.13 -10.31
CA TYR A 827 -7.18 -37.85 -10.22
C TYR A 827 -6.10 -37.85 -9.14
N LYS A 828 -6.38 -38.47 -7.98
CA LYS A 828 -5.39 -38.64 -6.90
C LYS A 828 -4.19 -39.46 -7.39
N ILE A 829 -4.45 -40.54 -8.14
CA ILE A 829 -3.40 -41.40 -8.71
C ILE A 829 -2.51 -40.64 -9.71
N SER A 830 -3.10 -39.84 -10.61
CA SER A 830 -2.32 -39.10 -11.63
C SER A 830 -1.41 -38.02 -11.02
N ILE A 831 -1.83 -37.40 -9.91
CA ILE A 831 -1.00 -36.46 -9.15
C ILE A 831 0.16 -37.19 -8.45
N SER A 832 -0.11 -38.31 -7.78
CA SER A 832 0.94 -39.11 -7.13
C SER A 832 2.01 -39.58 -8.11
N ALA A 833 1.61 -39.96 -9.34
CA ALA A 833 2.54 -40.37 -10.39
C ALA A 833 3.40 -39.21 -10.93
N SER A 834 2.89 -37.97 -10.97
CA SER A 834 3.66 -36.81 -11.47
C SER A 834 4.62 -36.21 -10.44
N LEU A 835 4.39 -36.46 -9.15
CA LEU A 835 5.23 -35.97 -8.04
C LEU A 835 6.25 -37.01 -7.52
N GLY A 836 6.25 -38.24 -8.05
CA GLY A 836 7.21 -39.29 -7.67
C GLY A 836 7.06 -39.79 -6.22
N LEU A 837 5.89 -39.62 -5.61
CA LEU A 837 5.59 -40.06 -4.25
C LEU A 837 4.78 -41.36 -4.32
N THR A 838 5.49 -42.48 -4.37
CA THR A 838 4.96 -43.82 -4.03
C THR A 838 5.29 -44.16 -2.60
#